data_AF-A0AAD6UWS7-F1
#
_entry.id   AF-A0AAD6UWS7-F1
#
_cell.length_a   1.000
_cell.length_b   1.000
_cell.length_c   1.000
_cell.angle_alpha   90.00
_cell.angle_beta   90.00
_cell.angle_gamma   90.00
#
_symmetry.space_group_name_H-M   'P 1'
#
loop_
_entity.id
_entity.type
_entity.pdbx_description
1 polymer ?
#
loop_
_entity_poly.entity_id
_entity_poly.type
_entity_poly.pdbx_seq_one_letter_code
_entity_poly.pdbx_strand_id
1 'polypeptide(L)'
;MVDHKPIFDDEDLQKQNKLWNPEEWIGCGLTYRDVPEHVALEAVRLRQIPSEVLSTLPSELLSPAGFFANSNLPSWDPAYDSKDAADVDFDATEPTLVPQKPSDIRLLSVATIRRLDNTFGQAWFDGKKSIRDARDPNNVQHWPLYFLTYAESLRQTCRCWVAWRAAIFWALEEHDDEEPEEVKWRQRTVNLLSSIVGWSGRVGCGLGDLSYEHLAEVLGENMLMGSVVDALVHDIKTRLTIRDGTSSEHIIGDTMFARCMTDGAATSSEHMGYRLIARYTHLLSSDSASRPRYLSFPLHSPPLHWAACMIDLPKQHIHFGDSLQRRRPQALFDELLRWLTEDVGLQKVKITDDLTCGLQKDHVNCGIISANTLAHAILGDTLWDHRHARTYRYRAFCTIASIILRSQEGKNTVLDVPFLDPFETHTDVETPAAAPAVAPATLHASSQVQRLTDEDITEFLNHTEESQYSVPAKRLRKGQDADSNDEGPVKKRTKTDVNPSACSKAFDNPDEHSSTLNGTQPWATKVAVAEHVQLDILESLRTGGQGNSSRHDRVVGILIKHGLFRGNAAKLERLRRECKRDDGDPRPGLDINNPKQVICSRCAKTVQLKAVYEAGRFREHWRKGCKKTPVPNKSITNFFGPKSASFKPVPQKLQPSEFIKHCPGLTGAVHPRIDYYIDHCPASGAGARTINFYVAQLFEEKRGIVSISDPSLSRKERTLAYHHQSLDRDWRIETSPHRASVVATRCLIRFAVYREADVSDNKVVCTACWAVFLRKEFRTAINRNRDKTYQQLIRTPKLYSNPIQYRLMAQYEGLEALLTNPSKLGVMLRFARGVALGHYNDLKVFLGLVETMVLATERRIRGVGMQNFKYPQEWREFGALIRMTSPRSYRSMAQHFRMESERSIQHTTSQRPRFPLGITEKSFEILAQYCQDYGYPSNYPLCFSVDDTKLFPAMQPLYDGPSKTWYLVGLPGAQQLQVKSAAELETLIDRKHNAAPKLRLWSVQIPFPGIPPLAFAVLPIASKVKGSELV
;
A
#
# COMPACT_ATOMS: atom_id res chain seq x y z
N MET A 1 -2.30 -52.05 36.19
CA MET A 1 -3.14 -51.65 37.34
C MET A 1 -2.76 -50.22 37.68
N VAL A 2 -3.61 -49.21 37.55
CA VAL A 2 -5.07 -49.21 37.34
C VAL A 2 -5.45 -49.32 35.86
N ASP A 3 -6.70 -49.70 35.60
CA ASP A 3 -7.29 -49.92 34.27
C ASP A 3 -8.50 -48.97 34.11
N HIS A 4 -8.57 -48.22 33.01
CA HIS A 4 -9.75 -47.44 32.63
C HIS A 4 -9.81 -47.32 31.11
N LYS A 5 -10.87 -47.92 30.53
CA LYS A 5 -11.16 -47.89 29.09
C LYS A 5 -11.50 -46.46 28.62
N PRO A 6 -11.25 -46.12 27.34
CA PRO A 6 -11.86 -44.94 26.74
C PRO A 6 -13.39 -45.12 26.69
N ILE A 7 -14.12 -44.04 26.96
CA ILE A 7 -15.53 -43.89 26.60
C ILE A 7 -15.64 -42.59 25.79
N PHE A 8 -15.35 -42.71 24.50
CA PHE A 8 -15.89 -41.86 23.47
C PHE A 8 -16.60 -42.79 22.50
N ASP A 9 -17.89 -42.54 22.21
CA ASP A 9 -18.54 -43.18 21.08
C ASP A 9 -17.98 -42.56 19.79
N ASP A 10 -17.38 -43.38 18.93
CA ASP A 10 -16.63 -42.94 17.74
C ASP A 10 -17.50 -42.29 16.64
N GLU A 11 -18.82 -42.14 16.84
CA GLU A 11 -19.74 -41.56 15.85
C GLU A 11 -19.67 -40.02 15.75
N ASP A 12 -19.43 -39.29 16.85
CA ASP A 12 -19.49 -37.82 16.83
C ASP A 12 -18.19 -37.16 16.33
N LEU A 13 -17.06 -37.86 16.38
CA LEU A 13 -15.81 -37.42 15.74
C LEU A 13 -15.81 -37.60 14.21
N GLN A 14 -16.73 -38.42 13.65
CA GLN A 14 -16.84 -38.63 12.20
C GLN A 14 -17.60 -37.49 11.48
N LYS A 15 -18.32 -36.63 12.20
CA LYS A 15 -19.28 -35.66 11.62
C LYS A 15 -18.63 -34.37 11.07
N GLN A 16 -17.31 -34.29 10.96
CA GLN A 16 -16.57 -33.11 10.45
C GLN A 16 -15.71 -33.35 9.19
N ASN A 17 -15.92 -34.44 8.45
CA ASN A 17 -15.38 -34.59 7.08
C ASN A 17 -16.32 -35.40 6.18
N LYS A 18 -17.54 -34.90 5.94
CA LYS A 18 -18.33 -35.35 4.79
C LYS A 18 -17.63 -34.86 3.51
N LEU A 19 -16.92 -35.78 2.85
CA LEU A 19 -16.43 -35.60 1.49
C LEU A 19 -17.61 -35.34 0.54
N TRP A 20 -17.36 -34.60 -0.53
CA TRP A 20 -18.35 -34.39 -1.59
C TRP A 20 -18.72 -35.73 -2.24
N ASN A 21 -20.02 -36.04 -2.25
CA ASN A 21 -20.59 -37.22 -2.91
C ASN A 21 -21.57 -36.75 -3.99
N PRO A 22 -21.26 -36.87 -5.30
CA PRO A 22 -22.14 -36.37 -6.35
C PRO A 22 -23.49 -37.10 -6.40
N GLU A 23 -23.58 -38.36 -5.94
CA GLU A 23 -24.82 -39.15 -5.95
C GLU A 23 -25.87 -38.65 -4.94
N GLU A 24 -25.47 -37.84 -3.96
CA GLU A 24 -26.39 -37.21 -3.00
C GLU A 24 -27.00 -35.89 -3.52
N TRP A 25 -26.48 -35.31 -4.60
CA TRP A 25 -26.78 -33.93 -5.00
C TRP A 25 -27.06 -33.70 -6.49
N ILE A 26 -26.40 -34.44 -7.39
CA ILE A 26 -26.40 -34.16 -8.84
C ILE A 26 -27.46 -35.01 -9.56
N GLY A 27 -28.40 -34.35 -10.24
CA GLY A 27 -29.57 -34.98 -10.85
C GLY A 27 -30.68 -35.33 -9.86
N CYS A 28 -30.48 -35.09 -8.56
CA CYS A 28 -31.39 -35.49 -7.47
C CYS A 28 -32.65 -34.60 -7.33
N GLY A 29 -32.88 -33.66 -8.25
CA GLY A 29 -33.99 -32.68 -8.17
C GLY A 29 -33.86 -31.66 -7.03
N LEU A 30 -32.68 -31.54 -6.41
CA LEU A 30 -32.42 -30.57 -5.36
C LEU A 30 -32.27 -29.16 -5.93
N THR A 31 -32.60 -28.15 -5.13
CA THR A 31 -32.38 -26.75 -5.51
C THR A 31 -31.06 -26.24 -4.94
N TYR A 32 -30.20 -25.65 -5.77
CA TYR A 32 -28.98 -24.99 -5.30
C TYR A 32 -29.34 -23.69 -4.59
N ARG A 33 -29.47 -23.77 -3.27
CA ARG A 33 -29.69 -22.61 -2.41
C ARG A 33 -29.23 -22.93 -1.01
N ASP A 34 -28.29 -22.11 -0.52
CA ASP A 34 -27.72 -22.21 0.82
C ASP A 34 -27.26 -23.66 1.13
N VAL A 35 -26.38 -24.16 0.28
CA VAL A 35 -25.88 -25.54 0.32
C VAL A 35 -24.84 -25.73 1.44
N PRO A 36 -24.66 -26.95 1.98
CA PRO A 36 -23.64 -27.22 3.00
C PRO A 36 -22.23 -26.81 2.57
N GLU A 37 -21.36 -26.50 3.53
CA GLU A 37 -20.02 -25.93 3.28
C GLU A 37 -19.17 -26.78 2.32
N HIS A 38 -19.20 -28.12 2.42
CA HIS A 38 -18.49 -29.01 1.50
C HIS A 38 -19.00 -28.92 0.05
N VAL A 39 -20.29 -28.65 -0.15
CA VAL A 39 -20.91 -28.44 -1.48
C VAL A 39 -20.55 -27.06 -2.02
N ALA A 40 -20.52 -26.03 -1.16
CA ALA A 40 -20.09 -24.68 -1.54
C ALA A 40 -18.60 -24.64 -1.91
N LEU A 41 -17.75 -25.39 -1.19
CA LEU A 41 -16.33 -25.55 -1.52
C LEU A 41 -16.13 -26.29 -2.84
N GLU A 42 -16.91 -27.33 -3.13
CA GLU A 42 -16.88 -28.01 -4.43
C GLU A 42 -17.35 -27.08 -5.58
N ALA A 43 -18.41 -26.28 -5.35
CA ALA A 43 -18.87 -25.25 -6.28
C ALA A 43 -17.86 -24.11 -6.54
N VAL A 44 -16.89 -23.93 -5.64
CA VAL A 44 -15.70 -23.08 -5.86
C VAL A 44 -14.63 -23.85 -6.61
N ARG A 45 -14.31 -25.09 -6.22
CA ARG A 45 -13.32 -25.96 -6.87
C ARG A 45 -13.63 -26.19 -8.35
N LEU A 46 -14.89 -26.40 -8.72
CA LEU A 46 -15.33 -26.58 -10.11
C LEU A 46 -15.26 -25.30 -10.95
N ARG A 47 -15.21 -24.12 -10.31
CA ARG A 47 -14.99 -22.82 -10.96
C ARG A 47 -13.54 -22.34 -10.85
N GLN A 48 -12.67 -23.05 -10.13
CA GLN A 48 -11.25 -22.71 -10.00
C GLN A 48 -10.50 -23.04 -11.31
N ILE A 49 -9.84 -22.03 -11.88
CA ILE A 49 -9.03 -22.20 -13.08
C ILE A 49 -7.79 -23.06 -12.72
N PRO A 50 -7.49 -24.16 -13.44
CA PRO A 50 -6.26 -24.92 -13.26
C PRO A 50 -5.01 -24.07 -13.51
N SER A 51 -3.91 -24.34 -12.82
CA SER A 51 -2.64 -23.59 -12.93
C SER A 51 -2.10 -23.54 -14.36
N GLU A 52 -2.30 -24.63 -15.10
CA GLU A 52 -1.82 -24.85 -16.46
C GLU A 52 -2.61 -23.98 -17.44
N VAL A 53 -3.93 -23.88 -17.22
CA VAL A 53 -4.83 -23.02 -17.99
C VAL A 53 -4.64 -21.55 -17.62
N LEU A 54 -4.47 -21.23 -16.33
CA LEU A 54 -4.21 -19.86 -15.88
C LEU A 54 -2.91 -19.30 -16.48
N SER A 55 -1.90 -20.15 -16.67
CA SER A 55 -0.63 -19.77 -17.31
C SER A 55 -0.73 -19.45 -18.81
N THR A 56 -1.88 -19.73 -19.45
CA THR A 56 -2.15 -19.26 -20.83
C THR A 56 -2.49 -17.77 -20.90
N LEU A 57 -2.89 -17.17 -19.78
CA LEU A 57 -3.09 -15.72 -19.70
C LEU A 57 -1.74 -15.01 -19.48
N PRO A 58 -1.53 -13.80 -20.04
CA PRO A 58 -0.36 -12.98 -19.77
C PRO A 58 -0.17 -12.76 -18.26
N SER A 59 1.08 -12.87 -17.79
CA SER A 59 1.39 -12.69 -16.37
C SER A 59 1.20 -11.23 -15.92
N GLU A 60 0.53 -11.01 -14.79
CA GLU A 60 0.38 -9.68 -14.16
C GLU A 60 1.73 -9.06 -13.73
N LEU A 61 2.83 -9.82 -13.77
CA LEU A 61 4.19 -9.33 -13.51
C LEU A 61 4.88 -8.74 -14.75
N LEU A 62 4.25 -8.76 -15.92
CA LEU A 62 4.76 -8.05 -17.11
C LEU A 62 4.66 -6.53 -16.91
N SER A 63 5.56 -5.78 -17.55
CA SER A 63 5.39 -4.32 -17.70
C SER A 63 4.35 -4.00 -18.77
N PRO A 64 3.75 -2.80 -18.81
CA PRO A 64 2.77 -2.43 -19.85
C PRO A 64 3.27 -2.67 -21.27
N ALA A 65 4.53 -2.33 -21.57
CA ALA A 65 5.15 -2.63 -22.88
C ALA A 65 5.38 -4.14 -23.09
N GLY A 66 5.83 -4.86 -22.06
CA GLY A 66 6.00 -6.32 -22.12
C GLY A 66 4.68 -7.07 -22.29
N PHE A 67 3.61 -6.60 -21.68
CA PHE A 67 2.24 -7.07 -21.83
C PHE A 67 1.74 -6.83 -23.24
N PHE A 68 1.86 -5.61 -23.77
CA PHE A 68 1.49 -5.30 -25.15
C PHE A 68 2.23 -6.17 -26.18
N ALA A 69 3.55 -6.32 -26.04
CA ALA A 69 4.39 -7.03 -27.00
C ALA A 69 4.23 -8.57 -27.00
N ASN A 70 3.88 -9.19 -25.87
CA ASN A 70 3.86 -10.65 -25.73
C ASN A 70 2.44 -11.27 -25.63
N SER A 71 1.37 -10.46 -25.66
CA SER A 71 0.00 -10.94 -25.46
C SER A 71 -0.69 -11.39 -26.75
N ASN A 72 -0.82 -12.71 -26.95
CA ASN A 72 -1.62 -13.30 -28.03
C ASN A 72 -3.09 -13.47 -27.57
N LEU A 73 -3.84 -12.37 -27.59
CA LEU A 73 -5.23 -12.27 -27.11
C LEU A 73 -6.25 -12.29 -28.26
N PRO A 74 -7.51 -12.69 -28.00
CA PRO A 74 -8.55 -12.70 -29.03
C PRO A 74 -8.95 -11.27 -29.39
N SER A 75 -9.38 -11.06 -30.64
CA SER A 75 -9.87 -9.77 -31.12
C SER A 75 -11.15 -9.38 -30.37
N TRP A 76 -11.13 -8.20 -29.74
CA TRP A 76 -12.26 -7.67 -28.99
C TRP A 76 -12.63 -6.27 -29.48
N ASP A 77 -13.93 -6.03 -29.67
CA ASP A 77 -14.49 -4.71 -29.94
C ASP A 77 -15.48 -4.35 -28.79
N PRO A 78 -15.20 -3.30 -28.01
CA PRO A 78 -16.10 -2.83 -26.94
C PRO A 78 -17.51 -2.45 -27.40
N ALA A 79 -17.73 -2.14 -28.68
CA ALA A 79 -19.02 -1.67 -29.18
C ALA A 79 -20.09 -2.78 -29.27
N TYR A 80 -19.69 -4.04 -29.45
CA TYR A 80 -20.61 -5.19 -29.63
C TYR A 80 -20.92 -5.94 -28.32
N ASP A 81 -20.49 -5.38 -27.19
CA ASP A 81 -20.25 -6.06 -25.93
C ASP A 81 -21.50 -6.24 -25.03
N SER A 82 -22.65 -5.72 -25.47
CA SER A 82 -23.88 -5.58 -24.69
C SER A 82 -24.90 -6.72 -24.87
N LYS A 83 -24.76 -7.55 -25.91
CA LYS A 83 -25.75 -8.58 -26.24
C LYS A 83 -25.50 -9.88 -25.47
N ASP A 84 -26.57 -10.46 -24.95
CA ASP A 84 -26.56 -11.80 -24.37
C ASP A 84 -26.66 -12.86 -25.48
N ALA A 85 -25.77 -13.85 -25.49
CA ALA A 85 -25.82 -14.97 -26.41
C ALA A 85 -26.76 -16.05 -25.85
N ALA A 86 -27.91 -16.26 -26.50
CA ALA A 86 -28.80 -17.38 -26.19
C ALA A 86 -28.12 -18.73 -26.45
N ASP A 87 -27.19 -18.78 -27.41
CA ASP A 87 -26.50 -19.99 -27.87
C ASP A 87 -25.34 -20.46 -26.97
N VAL A 88 -25.18 -19.88 -25.77
CA VAL A 88 -24.15 -20.27 -24.78
C VAL A 88 -24.78 -20.63 -23.45
N ASP A 89 -24.97 -21.91 -23.15
CA ASP A 89 -25.70 -22.37 -21.96
C ASP A 89 -25.13 -23.67 -21.38
N PHE A 90 -25.56 -24.06 -20.19
CA PHE A 90 -25.06 -25.26 -19.50
C PHE A 90 -25.59 -26.56 -20.13
N ASP A 91 -24.71 -27.54 -20.33
CA ASP A 91 -24.99 -28.81 -21.01
C ASP A 91 -24.56 -30.02 -20.16
N ALA A 92 -25.24 -31.16 -20.34
CA ALA A 92 -24.98 -32.41 -19.62
C ALA A 92 -23.82 -33.21 -20.22
N THR A 93 -23.42 -32.88 -21.45
CA THR A 93 -22.25 -33.43 -22.14
C THR A 93 -20.96 -33.09 -21.37
N GLU A 94 -19.99 -34.01 -21.31
CA GLU A 94 -18.67 -33.76 -20.74
C GLU A 94 -17.92 -32.66 -21.54
N PRO A 95 -17.04 -31.87 -20.90
CA PRO A 95 -16.24 -30.87 -21.62
C PRO A 95 -15.28 -31.55 -22.61
N THR A 96 -15.32 -31.10 -23.86
CA THR A 96 -14.48 -31.62 -24.95
C THR A 96 -13.21 -30.78 -25.20
N LEU A 97 -13.16 -29.57 -24.63
CA LEU A 97 -12.07 -28.61 -24.82
C LEU A 97 -11.41 -28.18 -23.51
N VAL A 98 -10.15 -27.78 -23.60
CA VAL A 98 -9.40 -27.07 -22.55
C VAL A 98 -8.82 -25.81 -23.20
N PRO A 99 -8.90 -24.62 -22.59
CA PRO A 99 -8.27 -23.41 -23.14
C PRO A 99 -6.75 -23.59 -23.28
N GLN A 100 -6.26 -23.68 -24.52
CA GLN A 100 -4.83 -23.81 -24.84
C GLN A 100 -4.19 -22.47 -25.25
N LYS A 101 -4.95 -21.61 -25.94
CA LYS A 101 -4.50 -20.29 -26.40
C LYS A 101 -5.64 -19.29 -26.22
N PRO A 102 -5.41 -18.09 -25.65
CA PRO A 102 -6.44 -17.08 -25.53
C PRO A 102 -7.01 -16.61 -26.87
N SER A 103 -6.16 -16.45 -27.87
CA SER A 103 -6.52 -15.94 -29.21
C SER A 103 -7.53 -16.77 -29.98
N ASP A 104 -7.58 -18.08 -29.72
CA ASP A 104 -8.48 -19.02 -30.39
C ASP A 104 -9.90 -18.99 -29.77
N ILE A 105 -10.13 -18.19 -28.72
CA ILE A 105 -11.34 -18.21 -27.89
C ILE A 105 -12.22 -16.98 -28.14
N ARG A 106 -13.43 -17.21 -28.64
CA ARG A 106 -14.44 -16.17 -28.85
C ARG A 106 -14.97 -15.69 -27.50
N LEU A 107 -14.65 -14.45 -27.11
CA LEU A 107 -15.07 -13.85 -25.84
C LEU A 107 -16.58 -13.94 -25.57
N LEU A 108 -16.94 -14.05 -24.29
CA LEU A 108 -18.31 -13.93 -23.79
C LEU A 108 -18.60 -12.48 -23.38
N SER A 109 -19.85 -12.03 -23.53
CA SER A 109 -20.29 -10.70 -23.08
C SER A 109 -20.49 -10.65 -21.57
N VAL A 110 -20.54 -9.43 -20.98
CA VAL A 110 -20.89 -9.27 -19.55
C VAL A 110 -22.26 -9.88 -19.25
N ALA A 111 -23.22 -9.74 -20.17
CA ALA A 111 -24.57 -10.26 -19.99
C ALA A 111 -24.57 -11.80 -19.88
N THR A 112 -23.89 -12.48 -20.79
CA THR A 112 -23.82 -13.95 -20.79
C THR A 112 -23.02 -14.50 -19.60
N ILE A 113 -21.87 -13.89 -19.25
CA ILE A 113 -21.11 -14.30 -18.05
C ILE A 113 -21.97 -14.15 -16.79
N ARG A 114 -22.66 -13.02 -16.62
CA ARG A 114 -23.57 -12.81 -15.48
C ARG A 114 -24.76 -13.77 -15.49
N ARG A 115 -25.34 -14.10 -16.66
CA ARG A 115 -26.43 -15.09 -16.75
C ARG A 115 -25.95 -16.46 -16.28
N LEU A 116 -24.79 -16.89 -16.77
CA LEU A 116 -24.19 -18.17 -16.43
C LEU A 116 -23.82 -18.24 -14.95
N ASP A 117 -23.19 -17.23 -14.35
CA ASP A 117 -22.84 -17.30 -12.91
C ASP A 117 -24.07 -17.29 -12.00
N ASN A 118 -25.10 -16.50 -12.33
CA ASN A 118 -26.37 -16.50 -11.59
C ASN A 118 -27.15 -17.82 -11.68
N THR A 119 -26.88 -18.67 -12.69
CA THR A 119 -27.57 -19.96 -12.90
C THR A 119 -26.69 -21.19 -12.62
N PHE A 120 -25.36 -21.01 -12.56
CA PHE A 120 -24.34 -22.05 -12.42
C PHE A 120 -24.68 -23.10 -11.37
N GLY A 121 -24.99 -22.68 -10.15
CA GLY A 121 -25.21 -23.61 -9.04
C GLY A 121 -26.41 -24.53 -9.28
N GLN A 122 -27.51 -24.02 -9.85
CA GLN A 122 -28.67 -24.83 -10.17
C GLN A 122 -28.39 -25.73 -11.37
N ALA A 123 -27.78 -25.20 -12.43
CA ALA A 123 -27.40 -25.99 -13.60
C ALA A 123 -26.50 -27.18 -13.22
N TRP A 124 -25.54 -26.97 -12.31
CA TRP A 124 -24.70 -28.03 -11.77
C TRP A 124 -25.52 -29.10 -11.05
N PHE A 125 -26.44 -28.71 -10.14
CA PHE A 125 -27.38 -29.63 -9.49
C PHE A 125 -28.31 -30.35 -10.47
N ASP A 126 -28.70 -29.71 -11.57
CA ASP A 126 -29.50 -30.29 -12.66
C ASP A 126 -28.69 -31.26 -13.57
N GLY A 127 -27.46 -31.61 -13.19
CA GLY A 127 -26.63 -32.59 -13.90
C GLY A 127 -25.80 -32.01 -15.06
N LYS A 128 -25.69 -30.68 -15.17
CA LYS A 128 -24.86 -30.05 -16.21
C LYS A 128 -23.37 -30.10 -15.83
N LYS A 129 -22.53 -30.39 -16.82
CA LYS A 129 -21.09 -30.68 -16.70
C LYS A 129 -20.20 -29.77 -17.54
N SER A 130 -20.76 -29.17 -18.59
CA SER A 130 -20.06 -28.23 -19.47
C SER A 130 -20.87 -26.96 -19.72
N ILE A 131 -20.21 -25.93 -20.24
CA ILE A 131 -20.80 -24.77 -20.87
C ILE A 131 -20.72 -25.01 -22.37
N ARG A 132 -21.86 -25.27 -23.00
CA ARG A 132 -21.98 -25.44 -24.45
C ARG A 132 -22.00 -24.06 -25.11
N ASP A 133 -21.11 -23.85 -26.06
CA ASP A 133 -21.09 -22.69 -26.96
C ASP A 133 -21.44 -23.15 -28.37
N ALA A 134 -22.64 -22.76 -28.83
CA ALA A 134 -23.18 -23.08 -30.14
C ALA A 134 -23.23 -21.85 -31.07
N ARG A 135 -22.47 -20.78 -30.77
CA ARG A 135 -22.41 -19.55 -31.59
C ARG A 135 -21.73 -19.75 -32.95
N ASP A 136 -21.16 -20.92 -33.21
CA ASP A 136 -20.93 -21.50 -34.55
C ASP A 136 -21.70 -22.83 -34.64
N PRO A 137 -22.77 -22.91 -35.45
CA PRO A 137 -23.54 -24.15 -35.61
C PRO A 137 -22.74 -25.34 -36.18
N ASN A 138 -21.60 -25.09 -36.83
CA ASN A 138 -20.74 -26.13 -37.41
C ASN A 138 -19.69 -26.66 -36.43
N ASN A 139 -19.49 -25.96 -35.30
CA ASN A 139 -18.43 -26.21 -34.34
C ASN A 139 -18.96 -25.93 -32.92
N VAL A 140 -19.88 -26.78 -32.46
CA VAL A 140 -20.45 -26.69 -31.10
C VAL A 140 -19.40 -27.12 -30.09
N GLN A 141 -19.00 -26.20 -29.22
CA GLN A 141 -17.91 -26.39 -28.26
C GLN A 141 -18.44 -26.68 -26.86
N HIS A 142 -17.81 -27.59 -26.12
CA HIS A 142 -18.18 -27.91 -24.74
C HIS A 142 -17.02 -27.59 -23.80
N TRP A 143 -17.15 -26.49 -23.06
CA TRP A 143 -16.13 -25.96 -22.15
C TRP A 143 -16.36 -26.45 -20.71
N PRO A 144 -15.30 -26.66 -19.91
CA PRO A 144 -15.42 -27.06 -18.50
C PRO A 144 -15.99 -25.92 -17.64
N LEU A 145 -16.56 -26.24 -16.47
CA LEU A 145 -17.25 -25.25 -15.63
C LEU A 145 -16.37 -24.06 -15.18
N TYR A 146 -15.06 -24.26 -15.00
CA TYR A 146 -14.10 -23.18 -14.71
C TYR A 146 -13.88 -22.21 -15.89
N PHE A 147 -14.35 -22.55 -17.09
CA PHE A 147 -14.30 -21.65 -18.24
C PHE A 147 -15.09 -20.36 -18.01
N LEU A 148 -16.10 -20.36 -17.14
CA LEU A 148 -16.81 -19.15 -16.75
C LEU A 148 -15.86 -18.12 -16.10
N THR A 149 -15.11 -18.54 -15.09
CA THR A 149 -14.08 -17.74 -14.39
C THR A 149 -12.94 -17.36 -15.33
N TYR A 150 -12.51 -18.29 -16.19
CA TYR A 150 -11.47 -18.03 -17.18
C TYR A 150 -11.92 -17.01 -18.24
N ALA A 151 -13.17 -17.09 -18.70
CA ALA A 151 -13.74 -16.15 -19.66
C ALA A 151 -13.87 -14.75 -19.07
N GLU A 152 -14.25 -14.60 -17.80
CA GLU A 152 -14.20 -13.30 -17.10
C GLU A 152 -12.76 -12.78 -16.97
N SER A 153 -11.80 -13.64 -16.58
CA SER A 153 -10.39 -13.27 -16.44
C SER A 153 -9.77 -12.83 -17.77
N LEU A 154 -9.92 -13.65 -18.81
CA LEU A 154 -9.50 -13.37 -20.19
C LEU A 154 -10.13 -12.08 -20.71
N ARG A 155 -11.41 -11.88 -20.45
CA ARG A 155 -12.14 -10.68 -20.84
C ARG A 155 -11.61 -9.42 -20.14
N GLN A 156 -11.30 -9.46 -18.85
CA GLN A 156 -10.65 -8.34 -18.17
C GLN A 156 -9.25 -8.09 -18.75
N THR A 157 -8.46 -9.13 -19.03
CA THR A 157 -7.19 -9.04 -19.74
C THR A 157 -7.32 -8.33 -21.10
N CYS A 158 -8.32 -8.68 -21.92
CA CYS A 158 -8.60 -7.99 -23.18
C CYS A 158 -8.97 -6.51 -22.99
N ARG A 159 -9.69 -6.15 -21.91
CA ARG A 159 -9.99 -4.74 -21.58
C ARG A 159 -8.72 -3.96 -21.26
N CYS A 160 -7.86 -4.50 -20.39
CA CYS A 160 -6.59 -3.87 -20.05
C CYS A 160 -5.67 -3.79 -21.28
N TRP A 161 -5.68 -4.79 -22.17
CA TRP A 161 -4.89 -4.78 -23.41
C TRP A 161 -5.35 -3.69 -24.39
N VAL A 162 -6.66 -3.49 -24.59
CA VAL A 162 -7.17 -2.39 -25.44
C VAL A 162 -6.79 -1.03 -24.84
N ALA A 163 -6.91 -0.85 -23.53
CA ALA A 163 -6.51 0.39 -22.84
C ALA A 163 -5.00 0.67 -22.98
N TRP A 164 -4.15 -0.31 -22.65
CA TRP A 164 -2.70 -0.16 -22.78
C TRP A 164 -2.22 -0.05 -24.22
N ARG A 165 -2.86 -0.72 -25.18
CA ARG A 165 -2.59 -0.56 -26.60
C ARG A 165 -2.83 0.89 -27.04
N ALA A 166 -3.98 1.48 -26.68
CA ALA A 166 -4.28 2.87 -27.02
C ALA A 166 -3.26 3.83 -26.36
N ALA A 167 -2.97 3.63 -25.08
CA ALA A 167 -1.98 4.41 -24.33
C ALA A 167 -0.56 4.34 -24.90
N ILE A 168 -0.12 3.15 -25.32
CA ILE A 168 1.20 2.93 -25.90
C ILE A 168 1.29 3.52 -27.31
N PHE A 169 0.27 3.37 -28.15
CA PHE A 169 0.27 4.01 -29.48
C PHE A 169 0.28 5.55 -29.36
N TRP A 170 -0.55 6.13 -28.51
CA TRP A 170 -0.55 7.58 -28.25
C TRP A 170 0.78 8.09 -27.65
N ALA A 171 1.48 7.26 -26.87
CA ALA A 171 2.79 7.60 -26.31
C ALA A 171 3.98 7.33 -27.27
N LEU A 172 3.75 6.69 -28.41
CA LEU A 172 4.73 6.48 -29.48
C LEU A 172 4.50 7.39 -30.69
N GLU A 173 3.29 7.94 -30.85
CA GLU A 173 2.93 8.92 -31.86
C GLU A 173 3.79 10.19 -31.73
N GLU A 174 4.44 10.57 -32.83
CA GLU A 174 5.28 11.77 -32.96
C GLU A 174 4.55 12.80 -33.84
N HIS A 175 4.65 14.09 -33.52
CA HIS A 175 4.09 15.18 -34.32
C HIS A 175 5.17 16.16 -34.80
N ASP A 176 4.95 16.77 -35.97
CA ASP A 176 5.88 17.71 -36.59
C ASP A 176 6.10 19.01 -35.77
N ASP A 177 5.22 19.29 -34.80
CA ASP A 177 5.26 20.45 -33.89
C ASP A 177 5.65 20.11 -32.44
N GLU A 178 6.20 18.92 -32.15
CA GLU A 178 6.68 18.56 -30.81
C GLU A 178 7.82 19.48 -30.32
N GLU A 179 7.58 20.26 -29.25
CA GLU A 179 8.63 21.02 -28.58
C GLU A 179 9.68 20.09 -27.92
N PRO A 180 10.96 20.50 -27.77
CA PRO A 180 12.02 19.66 -27.19
C PRO A 180 11.76 19.14 -25.76
N GLU A 181 10.93 19.83 -24.96
CA GLU A 181 10.46 19.31 -23.66
C GLU A 181 9.49 18.14 -23.85
N GLU A 182 8.60 18.18 -24.85
CA GLU A 182 7.65 17.11 -25.12
C GLU A 182 8.38 15.82 -25.50
N VAL A 183 9.29 15.88 -26.48
CA VAL A 183 10.11 14.75 -26.93
C VAL A 183 10.82 14.07 -25.76
N LYS A 184 11.35 14.87 -24.82
CA LYS A 184 12.04 14.41 -23.60
C LYS A 184 11.08 13.70 -22.63
N TRP A 185 9.85 14.19 -22.42
CA TRP A 185 8.86 13.51 -21.59
C TRP A 185 8.20 12.30 -22.28
N ARG A 186 8.04 12.33 -23.60
CA ARG A 186 7.60 11.19 -24.43
C ARG A 186 8.61 10.03 -24.33
N GLN A 187 9.90 10.30 -24.56
CA GLN A 187 10.95 9.29 -24.40
C GLN A 187 11.03 8.75 -22.96
N ARG A 188 10.87 9.60 -21.93
CA ARG A 188 10.81 9.15 -20.53
C ARG A 188 9.59 8.25 -20.27
N THR A 189 8.44 8.56 -20.86
CA THR A 189 7.20 7.77 -20.79
C THR A 189 7.42 6.37 -21.38
N VAL A 190 7.97 6.29 -22.59
CA VAL A 190 8.31 5.01 -23.27
C VAL A 190 9.26 4.15 -22.44
N ASN A 191 10.28 4.76 -21.82
CA ASN A 191 11.19 4.05 -20.94
C ASN A 191 10.47 3.50 -19.69
N LEU A 192 9.54 4.28 -19.11
CA LEU A 192 8.80 3.89 -17.90
C LEU A 192 7.73 2.82 -18.20
N LEU A 193 7.08 2.85 -19.36
CA LEU A 193 6.17 1.80 -19.85
C LEU A 193 6.84 0.42 -19.96
N SER A 194 8.17 0.38 -20.12
CA SER A 194 8.97 -0.85 -20.09
C SER A 194 9.43 -1.25 -18.68
N SER A 195 9.44 -0.30 -17.73
CA SER A 195 10.09 -0.45 -16.40
C SER A 195 9.12 -0.76 -15.26
N ILE A 196 7.88 -0.25 -15.32
CA ILE A 196 6.84 -0.51 -14.31
C ILE A 196 6.52 -2.01 -14.31
N VAL A 197 6.53 -2.67 -13.15
CA VAL A 197 5.98 -4.03 -13.02
C VAL A 197 4.48 -3.94 -12.78
N GLY A 198 3.65 -4.49 -13.67
CA GLY A 198 2.19 -4.52 -13.55
C GLY A 198 1.45 -3.81 -14.69
N TRP A 199 0.32 -4.41 -15.12
CA TRP A 199 -0.58 -3.86 -16.15
C TRP A 199 -2.08 -3.98 -15.81
N SER A 200 -2.47 -4.75 -14.79
CA SER A 200 -3.85 -4.94 -14.32
C SER A 200 -4.01 -4.71 -12.82
N GLY A 201 -5.20 -4.28 -12.42
CA GLY A 201 -5.60 -4.25 -11.01
C GLY A 201 -4.96 -3.14 -10.17
N ARG A 202 -5.06 -3.28 -8.85
CA ARG A 202 -4.73 -2.22 -7.88
C ARG A 202 -3.22 -2.02 -7.70
N VAL A 203 -2.79 -0.77 -7.78
CA VAL A 203 -1.40 -0.37 -7.59
C VAL A 203 -1.07 -0.34 -6.09
N GLY A 204 -0.39 -1.39 -5.59
CA GLY A 204 -0.11 -1.63 -4.16
C GLY A 204 0.97 -0.73 -3.52
N CYS A 205 0.85 0.59 -3.73
CA CYS A 205 1.84 1.63 -3.40
C CYS A 205 1.36 2.69 -2.39
N GLY A 206 0.08 2.70 -2.02
CA GLY A 206 -0.52 3.71 -1.13
C GLY A 206 -1.23 4.87 -1.84
N LEU A 207 -1.28 4.87 -3.18
CA LEU A 207 -2.04 5.82 -4.01
C LEU A 207 -3.55 5.48 -4.06
N GLY A 208 -4.16 5.20 -2.89
CA GLY A 208 -5.59 4.93 -2.75
C GLY A 208 -6.11 3.79 -3.63
N ASP A 209 -7.14 4.08 -4.42
CA ASP A 209 -7.79 3.15 -5.35
C ASP A 209 -7.21 3.17 -6.77
N LEU A 210 -5.99 3.70 -6.96
CA LEU A 210 -5.33 3.70 -8.27
C LEU A 210 -5.17 2.28 -8.82
N SER A 211 -5.53 2.09 -10.08
CA SER A 211 -5.32 0.86 -10.83
C SER A 211 -4.43 1.11 -12.06
N TYR A 212 -3.85 0.05 -12.62
CA TYR A 212 -3.03 0.17 -13.83
C TYR A 212 -3.89 0.55 -15.06
N GLU A 213 -5.16 0.17 -15.09
CA GLU A 213 -6.11 0.62 -16.11
C GLU A 213 -6.32 2.14 -16.07
N HIS A 214 -6.53 2.72 -14.87
CA HIS A 214 -6.60 4.18 -14.71
C HIS A 214 -5.27 4.88 -15.00
N LEU A 215 -4.12 4.19 -14.88
CA LEU A 215 -2.81 4.73 -15.28
C LEU A 215 -2.66 4.78 -16.81
N ALA A 216 -3.28 3.86 -17.55
CA ALA A 216 -3.31 3.91 -19.02
C ALA A 216 -4.11 5.13 -19.52
N GLU A 217 -5.21 5.50 -18.87
CA GLU A 217 -6.05 6.68 -19.20
C GLU A 217 -5.27 8.02 -19.20
N VAL A 218 -4.13 8.10 -18.51
CA VAL A 218 -3.26 9.28 -18.51
C VAL A 218 -2.69 9.55 -19.90
N LEU A 219 -2.36 8.49 -20.64
CA LEU A 219 -1.78 8.53 -21.98
C LEU A 219 -2.89 8.37 -23.01
N GLY A 220 -3.34 9.48 -23.60
CA GLY A 220 -4.48 9.54 -24.52
C GLY A 220 -5.38 10.73 -24.24
N GLU A 221 -6.52 10.79 -24.93
CA GLU A 221 -7.54 11.83 -24.76
C GLU A 221 -8.67 11.41 -23.82
N ASN A 222 -8.35 10.67 -22.75
CA ASN A 222 -9.34 10.18 -21.79
C ASN A 222 -9.52 11.16 -20.62
N MET A 223 -10.76 11.34 -20.15
CA MET A 223 -11.02 11.99 -18.86
C MET A 223 -10.46 11.14 -17.72
N LEU A 224 -9.70 11.76 -16.82
CA LEU A 224 -9.00 11.04 -15.76
C LEU A 224 -9.92 10.67 -14.58
N MET A 225 -9.86 9.42 -14.13
CA MET A 225 -10.54 8.97 -12.91
C MET A 225 -9.95 9.62 -11.65
N GLY A 226 -10.76 9.72 -10.58
CA GLY A 226 -10.40 10.41 -9.34
C GLY A 226 -9.10 9.88 -8.70
N SER A 227 -8.85 8.57 -8.78
CA SER A 227 -7.61 7.96 -8.28
C SER A 227 -6.34 8.45 -8.98
N VAL A 228 -6.44 8.92 -10.23
CA VAL A 228 -5.33 9.55 -10.96
C VAL A 228 -5.08 10.96 -10.44
N VAL A 229 -6.15 11.73 -10.24
CA VAL A 229 -6.08 13.08 -9.64
C VAL A 229 -5.50 13.00 -8.23
N ASP A 230 -5.90 12.01 -7.44
CA ASP A 230 -5.36 11.75 -6.10
C ASP A 230 -3.90 11.29 -6.12
N ALA A 231 -3.47 10.58 -7.16
CA ALA A 231 -2.06 10.24 -7.36
C ALA A 231 -1.18 11.46 -7.70
N LEU A 232 -1.69 12.41 -8.50
CA LEU A 232 -1.01 13.69 -8.74
C LEU A 232 -1.00 14.56 -7.47
N VAL A 233 -2.10 14.59 -6.73
CA VAL A 233 -2.18 15.28 -5.43
C VAL A 233 -1.24 14.65 -4.37
N HIS A 234 -0.95 13.34 -4.46
CA HIS A 234 0.07 12.69 -3.64
C HIS A 234 1.49 13.15 -3.98
N ASP A 235 1.79 13.45 -5.24
CA ASP A 235 3.07 14.09 -5.62
C ASP A 235 3.21 15.48 -4.99
N ILE A 236 2.15 16.30 -5.01
CA ILE A 236 2.16 17.64 -4.36
C ILE A 236 2.43 17.49 -2.86
N LYS A 237 1.75 16.56 -2.18
CA LYS A 237 1.98 16.22 -0.76
C LYS A 237 3.44 15.79 -0.50
N THR A 238 4.02 15.00 -1.39
CA THR A 238 5.40 14.51 -1.31
C THR A 238 6.41 15.64 -1.49
N ARG A 239 6.26 16.45 -2.55
CA ARG A 239 7.13 17.59 -2.88
C ARG A 239 7.10 18.66 -1.79
N LEU A 240 5.93 18.97 -1.24
CA LEU A 240 5.78 19.88 -0.09
C LEU A 240 6.55 19.37 1.14
N THR A 241 6.41 18.07 1.45
CA THR A 241 7.11 17.43 2.58
C THR A 241 8.63 17.48 2.41
N ILE A 242 9.13 17.33 1.18
CA ILE A 242 10.56 17.42 0.86
C ILE A 242 11.06 18.88 0.97
N ARG A 243 10.32 19.85 0.41
CA ARG A 243 10.72 21.28 0.40
C ARG A 243 10.81 21.87 1.80
N ASP A 244 9.78 21.62 2.61
CA ASP A 244 9.59 22.33 3.89
C ASP A 244 9.85 21.45 5.12
N GLY A 245 10.30 20.21 4.92
CA GLY A 245 10.71 19.26 5.96
C GLY A 245 9.60 18.66 6.83
N THR A 246 8.52 19.40 7.12
CA THR A 246 7.24 18.94 7.71
C THR A 246 6.21 20.09 7.79
N SER A 247 6.00 20.86 6.70
CA SER A 247 5.10 22.03 6.75
C SER A 247 3.69 21.67 7.23
N SER A 248 3.32 22.24 8.38
CA SER A 248 1.98 22.14 8.95
C SER A 248 1.03 23.20 8.38
N GLU A 249 1.52 24.15 7.56
CA GLU A 249 0.71 25.24 7.04
C GLU A 249 -0.34 24.79 6.01
N HIS A 250 -0.07 23.73 5.22
CA HIS A 250 -1.00 23.23 4.22
C HIS A 250 -1.49 21.83 4.54
N ILE A 251 -2.81 21.67 4.66
CA ILE A 251 -3.46 20.37 4.49
C ILE A 251 -3.94 20.26 3.05
N ILE A 252 -3.68 19.11 2.44
CA ILE A 252 -4.13 18.82 1.08
C ILE A 252 -5.14 17.66 1.15
N GLY A 253 -6.38 17.91 0.74
CA GLY A 253 -7.43 16.90 0.62
C GLY A 253 -7.19 15.95 -0.55
N ASP A 254 -8.07 14.98 -0.70
CA ASP A 254 -8.20 14.08 -1.85
C ASP A 254 -9.60 14.27 -2.46
N THR A 255 -9.89 13.63 -3.60
CA THR A 255 -11.21 13.70 -4.24
C THR A 255 -12.31 13.14 -3.32
N MET A 256 -11.96 12.23 -2.41
CA MET A 256 -12.88 11.65 -1.42
C MET A 256 -13.33 12.65 -0.36
N PHE A 257 -12.49 13.59 0.08
CA PHE A 257 -12.92 14.71 0.93
C PHE A 257 -14.06 15.52 0.28
N ALA A 258 -13.86 15.97 -0.97
CA ALA A 258 -14.86 16.75 -1.69
C ALA A 258 -16.14 15.93 -1.98
N ARG A 259 -15.99 14.63 -2.31
CA ARG A 259 -17.14 13.74 -2.50
C ARG A 259 -17.95 13.58 -1.21
N CYS A 260 -17.29 13.36 -0.07
CA CYS A 260 -17.96 13.26 1.23
C CYS A 260 -18.76 14.52 1.56
N MET A 261 -18.22 15.72 1.32
CA MET A 261 -18.98 16.97 1.49
C MET A 261 -20.18 17.06 0.52
N THR A 262 -20.01 16.64 -0.74
CA THR A 262 -21.11 16.63 -1.72
C THR A 262 -22.25 15.67 -1.32
N ASP A 263 -21.92 14.58 -0.61
CA ASP A 263 -22.87 13.59 -0.10
C ASP A 263 -23.46 13.95 1.29
N GLY A 264 -23.19 15.14 1.83
CA GLY A 264 -23.71 15.57 3.14
C GLY A 264 -23.05 14.85 4.34
N ALA A 265 -21.83 14.30 4.16
CA ALA A 265 -21.15 13.49 5.17
C ALA A 265 -20.81 14.22 6.48
N ALA A 266 -20.97 15.55 6.54
CA ALA A 266 -20.70 16.32 7.75
C ALA A 266 -21.94 16.43 8.65
N THR A 267 -23.17 16.37 8.10
CA THR A 267 -24.42 16.30 8.92
C THR A 267 -24.75 14.91 9.45
N SER A 268 -24.42 13.84 8.72
CA SER A 268 -24.83 12.47 9.09
C SER A 268 -23.68 11.64 9.65
N SER A 269 -23.74 11.32 10.95
CA SER A 269 -22.79 10.43 11.62
C SER A 269 -22.89 8.95 11.19
N GLU A 270 -23.96 8.58 10.49
CA GLU A 270 -24.14 7.26 9.87
C GLU A 270 -23.53 7.17 8.47
N HIS A 271 -23.17 8.31 7.85
CA HIS A 271 -22.55 8.31 6.54
C HIS A 271 -21.10 7.81 6.61
N MET A 272 -20.71 6.93 5.67
CA MET A 272 -19.37 6.31 5.63
C MET A 272 -18.23 7.34 5.64
N GLY A 273 -18.47 8.51 5.02
CA GLY A 273 -17.52 9.63 4.97
C GLY A 273 -17.35 10.41 6.27
N TYR A 274 -18.24 10.28 7.27
CA TYR A 274 -18.24 11.11 8.47
C TYR A 274 -16.91 11.06 9.24
N ARG A 275 -16.31 9.87 9.36
CA ARG A 275 -14.99 9.69 10.02
C ARG A 275 -13.86 10.44 9.30
N LEU A 276 -13.95 10.61 7.98
CA LEU A 276 -13.01 11.41 7.21
C LEU A 276 -13.20 12.89 7.55
N ILE A 277 -14.44 13.39 7.46
CA ILE A 277 -14.73 14.80 7.75
C ILE A 277 -14.40 15.17 9.19
N ALA A 278 -14.80 14.37 10.18
CA ALA A 278 -14.47 14.59 11.59
C ALA A 278 -12.95 14.68 11.85
N ARG A 279 -12.12 13.95 11.08
CA ARG A 279 -10.66 14.07 11.13
C ARG A 279 -10.19 15.42 10.59
N TYR A 280 -10.75 15.91 9.49
CA TYR A 280 -10.48 17.28 9.01
C TYR A 280 -10.97 18.31 10.03
N THR A 281 -12.16 18.16 10.62
CA THR A 281 -12.69 19.04 11.66
C THR A 281 -11.71 19.17 12.82
N HIS A 282 -11.20 18.05 13.35
CA HIS A 282 -10.21 18.05 14.43
C HIS A 282 -8.89 18.74 14.02
N LEU A 283 -8.39 18.48 12.81
CA LEU A 283 -7.15 19.12 12.32
C LEU A 283 -7.32 20.63 12.18
N LEU A 284 -8.44 21.09 11.59
CA LEU A 284 -8.74 22.50 11.37
C LEU A 284 -9.13 23.25 12.64
N SER A 285 -9.70 22.59 13.64
CA SER A 285 -10.20 23.22 14.89
C SER A 285 -9.21 23.16 16.04
N SER A 286 -8.02 22.60 15.82
CA SER A 286 -6.98 22.52 16.86
C SER A 286 -6.40 23.92 17.16
N ASP A 287 -6.52 24.35 18.42
CA ASP A 287 -6.07 25.67 18.92
C ASP A 287 -4.54 25.69 19.18
N SER A 288 -3.79 25.03 18.30
CA SER A 288 -2.34 24.87 18.38
C SER A 288 -1.63 26.00 17.65
N ALA A 289 -0.43 26.38 18.11
CA ALA A 289 0.51 27.19 17.33
C ALA A 289 0.94 26.53 15.99
N SER A 290 0.59 25.25 15.79
CA SER A 290 0.75 24.49 14.54
C SER A 290 -0.56 24.31 13.76
N ARG A 291 -1.57 25.17 13.96
CA ARG A 291 -2.84 25.12 13.21
C ARG A 291 -2.55 25.33 11.71
N PRO A 292 -3.14 24.51 10.80
CA PRO A 292 -2.97 24.72 9.37
C PRO A 292 -3.54 26.06 8.92
N ARG A 293 -2.86 26.67 7.96
CA ARG A 293 -3.24 27.93 7.33
C ARG A 293 -4.12 27.72 6.11
N TYR A 294 -3.89 26.65 5.36
CA TYR A 294 -4.60 26.34 4.13
C TYR A 294 -5.17 24.91 4.12
N LEU A 295 -6.39 24.75 3.59
CA LEU A 295 -6.93 23.46 3.16
C LEU A 295 -7.20 23.51 1.65
N SER A 296 -6.50 22.67 0.87
CA SER A 296 -6.59 22.69 -0.60
C SER A 296 -6.96 21.30 -1.14
N PHE A 297 -7.85 21.18 -2.12
CA PHE A 297 -8.33 19.88 -2.61
C PHE A 297 -8.89 19.94 -4.04
N PRO A 298 -8.82 18.82 -4.79
CA PRO A 298 -9.56 18.65 -6.04
C PRO A 298 -11.03 18.34 -5.73
N LEU A 299 -11.94 18.76 -6.61
CA LEU A 299 -13.37 18.48 -6.49
C LEU A 299 -14.00 18.12 -7.84
N HIS A 300 -14.99 17.23 -7.80
CA HIS A 300 -15.80 16.90 -8.97
C HIS A 300 -16.89 17.97 -9.16
N SER A 301 -16.98 18.52 -10.36
CA SER A 301 -17.95 19.55 -10.76
C SER A 301 -18.90 18.94 -11.79
N PRO A 302 -20.13 18.51 -11.41
CA PRO A 302 -20.98 17.74 -12.30
C PRO A 302 -21.49 18.54 -13.52
N PRO A 303 -21.66 17.90 -14.70
CA PRO A 303 -21.22 16.56 -15.05
C PRO A 303 -19.74 16.50 -15.47
N LEU A 304 -19.09 15.40 -15.08
CA LEU A 304 -17.82 14.91 -15.64
C LEU A 304 -16.73 15.99 -15.84
N HIS A 305 -16.43 16.74 -14.78
CA HIS A 305 -15.38 17.75 -14.77
C HIS A 305 -14.69 17.81 -13.41
N TRP A 306 -13.43 18.25 -13.40
CA TRP A 306 -12.63 18.44 -12.20
C TRP A 306 -12.28 19.92 -12.06
N ALA A 307 -12.36 20.44 -10.83
CA ALA A 307 -11.94 21.78 -10.45
C ALA A 307 -11.09 21.75 -9.17
N ALA A 308 -10.51 22.90 -8.80
CA ALA A 308 -9.70 23.06 -7.60
C ALA A 308 -10.34 24.02 -6.60
N CYS A 309 -10.10 23.78 -5.30
CA CYS A 309 -10.50 24.67 -4.21
C CYS A 309 -9.35 24.82 -3.21
N MET A 310 -9.17 26.04 -2.68
CA MET A 310 -8.24 26.36 -1.61
C MET A 310 -8.91 27.28 -0.58
N ILE A 311 -8.84 26.91 0.69
CA ILE A 311 -9.38 27.68 1.81
C ILE A 311 -8.22 28.34 2.56
N ASP A 312 -8.15 29.67 2.60
CA ASP A 312 -7.28 30.45 3.48
C ASP A 312 -7.99 30.65 4.82
N LEU A 313 -7.59 29.88 5.83
CA LEU A 313 -8.28 29.78 7.12
C LEU A 313 -8.14 31.07 7.95
N PRO A 314 -6.97 31.74 8.03
CA PRO A 314 -6.86 33.05 8.69
C PRO A 314 -7.70 34.15 8.03
N LYS A 315 -7.79 34.19 6.69
CA LYS A 315 -8.68 35.16 5.99
C LYS A 315 -10.15 34.76 6.01
N GLN A 316 -10.46 33.50 6.31
CA GLN A 316 -11.78 32.88 6.11
C GLN A 316 -12.26 33.02 4.65
N HIS A 317 -11.36 32.81 3.69
CA HIS A 317 -11.65 32.89 2.26
C HIS A 317 -11.60 31.50 1.61
N ILE A 318 -12.56 31.19 0.75
CA ILE A 318 -12.58 30.02 -0.14
C ILE A 318 -12.33 30.49 -1.56
N HIS A 319 -11.17 30.14 -2.10
CA HIS A 319 -10.74 30.42 -3.45
C HIS A 319 -11.09 29.21 -4.35
N PHE A 320 -11.97 29.42 -5.34
CA PHE A 320 -12.39 28.41 -6.32
C PHE A 320 -11.72 28.66 -7.68
N GLY A 321 -11.30 27.58 -8.35
CA GLY A 321 -10.65 27.63 -9.67
C GLY A 321 -11.18 26.53 -10.58
N ASP A 322 -11.86 26.93 -11.65
CA ASP A 322 -12.44 26.05 -12.67
C ASP A 322 -11.86 26.39 -14.04
N SER A 323 -11.16 25.43 -14.64
CA SER A 323 -10.45 25.60 -15.91
C SER A 323 -11.36 25.85 -17.12
N LEU A 324 -12.65 25.55 -17.00
CA LEU A 324 -13.70 25.84 -17.98
C LEU A 324 -14.60 27.01 -17.55
N GLN A 325 -14.22 27.75 -16.49
CA GLN A 325 -14.98 28.88 -15.93
C GLN A 325 -16.44 28.53 -15.58
N ARG A 326 -16.71 27.26 -15.24
CA ARG A 326 -18.07 26.84 -14.83
C ARG A 326 -18.45 27.44 -13.48
N ARG A 327 -19.75 27.53 -13.22
CA ARG A 327 -20.27 27.86 -11.88
C ARG A 327 -19.89 26.76 -10.89
N ARG A 328 -19.48 27.15 -9.69
CA ARG A 328 -19.19 26.24 -8.57
C ARG A 328 -20.36 25.26 -8.30
N PRO A 329 -20.09 23.98 -7.98
CA PRO A 329 -21.13 23.01 -7.67
C PRO A 329 -21.82 23.35 -6.34
N GLN A 330 -23.04 23.87 -6.41
CA GLN A 330 -23.73 24.52 -5.30
C GLN A 330 -23.85 23.62 -4.05
N ALA A 331 -24.28 22.35 -4.20
CA ALA A 331 -24.44 21.42 -3.08
C ALA A 331 -23.14 21.17 -2.28
N LEU A 332 -21.98 21.11 -2.96
CA LEU A 332 -20.67 21.01 -2.28
C LEU A 332 -20.40 22.27 -1.45
N PHE A 333 -20.64 23.45 -2.02
CA PHE A 333 -20.30 24.71 -1.37
C PHE A 333 -21.25 25.07 -0.23
N ASP A 334 -22.52 24.65 -0.27
CA ASP A 334 -23.46 24.85 0.83
C ASP A 334 -23.10 24.00 2.06
N GLU A 335 -22.83 22.69 1.90
CA GLU A 335 -22.37 21.84 3.00
C GLU A 335 -20.96 22.24 3.49
N LEU A 336 -20.07 22.68 2.59
CA LEU A 336 -18.74 23.19 2.96
C LEU A 336 -18.83 24.48 3.77
N LEU A 337 -19.73 25.41 3.42
CA LEU A 337 -19.99 26.62 4.21
C LEU A 337 -20.56 26.27 5.58
N ARG A 338 -21.54 25.37 5.62
CA ARG A 338 -22.15 24.91 6.88
C ARG A 338 -21.09 24.28 7.79
N TRP A 339 -20.35 23.30 7.31
CA TRP A 339 -19.28 22.65 8.05
C TRP A 339 -18.19 23.62 8.53
N LEU A 340 -17.75 24.56 7.67
CA LEU A 340 -16.75 25.54 8.08
C LEU A 340 -17.24 26.50 9.17
N THR A 341 -18.55 26.75 9.25
CA THR A 341 -19.13 27.70 10.21
C THR A 341 -19.61 27.05 11.50
N GLU A 342 -20.31 25.91 11.41
CA GLU A 342 -20.85 25.17 12.55
C GLU A 342 -19.80 24.25 13.20
N ASP A 343 -19.09 23.45 12.40
CA ASP A 343 -18.21 22.39 12.90
C ASP A 343 -16.75 22.85 13.09
N VAL A 344 -16.28 23.81 12.28
CA VAL A 344 -14.91 24.39 12.36
C VAL A 344 -14.89 25.80 12.99
N GLY A 345 -16.05 26.41 13.22
CA GLY A 345 -16.20 27.66 13.99
C GLY A 345 -15.74 28.94 13.28
N LEU A 346 -15.66 28.98 11.95
CA LEU A 346 -15.45 30.22 11.20
C LEU A 346 -16.74 31.06 11.18
N GLN A 347 -16.65 32.39 11.02
CA GLN A 347 -17.83 33.28 11.19
C GLN A 347 -18.11 34.20 10.00
N LYS A 348 -17.14 34.43 9.11
CA LYS A 348 -17.28 35.35 7.96
C LYS A 348 -16.67 34.75 6.70
N VAL A 349 -17.02 33.49 6.43
CA VAL A 349 -16.51 32.73 5.29
C VAL A 349 -16.95 33.37 3.98
N LYS A 350 -16.01 33.88 3.20
CA LYS A 350 -16.24 34.47 1.87
C LYS A 350 -15.81 33.48 0.78
N ILE A 351 -16.62 33.29 -0.25
CA ILE A 351 -16.22 32.54 -1.46
C ILE A 351 -15.84 33.55 -2.55
N THR A 352 -14.76 33.27 -3.28
CA THR A 352 -14.32 33.99 -4.48
C THR A 352 -13.83 33.01 -5.54
N ASP A 353 -14.17 33.29 -6.80
CA ASP A 353 -13.79 32.48 -7.95
C ASP A 353 -12.45 33.00 -8.54
N ASP A 354 -11.45 33.18 -7.65
CA ASP A 354 -10.18 33.89 -7.90
C ASP A 354 -8.93 33.00 -7.74
N LEU A 355 -9.08 31.68 -7.70
CA LEU A 355 -7.94 30.75 -7.70
C LEU A 355 -7.37 30.64 -9.12
N THR A 356 -6.20 31.24 -9.35
CA THR A 356 -5.53 31.27 -10.66
C THR A 356 -5.32 29.86 -11.21
N CYS A 357 -5.92 29.55 -12.35
CA CYS A 357 -5.93 28.23 -12.97
C CYS A 357 -5.69 28.31 -14.50
N GLY A 358 -5.27 27.21 -15.12
CA GLY A 358 -5.06 27.13 -16.56
C GLY A 358 -6.39 27.10 -17.33
N LEU A 359 -6.47 27.84 -18.46
CA LEU A 359 -7.68 27.92 -19.27
C LEU A 359 -7.79 26.74 -20.25
N GLN A 360 -8.70 25.82 -19.95
CA GLN A 360 -8.96 24.62 -20.73
C GLN A 360 -9.76 24.91 -22.00
N LYS A 361 -9.38 24.27 -23.11
CA LYS A 361 -10.09 24.34 -24.41
C LYS A 361 -10.65 22.98 -24.86
N ASP A 362 -10.07 21.90 -24.34
CA ASP A 362 -10.54 20.52 -24.51
C ASP A 362 -11.59 20.12 -23.44
N HIS A 363 -11.99 18.85 -23.43
CA HIS A 363 -12.93 18.30 -22.45
C HIS A 363 -12.32 17.19 -21.55
N VAL A 364 -11.00 17.02 -21.56
CA VAL A 364 -10.32 15.79 -21.07
C VAL A 364 -9.25 16.07 -20.02
N ASN A 365 -8.64 17.26 -20.02
CA ASN A 365 -7.47 17.59 -19.20
C ASN A 365 -7.80 18.18 -17.82
N CYS A 366 -9.08 18.41 -17.50
CA CYS A 366 -9.53 19.03 -16.24
C CYS A 366 -8.91 18.43 -14.96
N GLY A 367 -8.69 17.11 -14.90
CA GLY A 367 -8.05 16.45 -13.76
C GLY A 367 -6.57 16.83 -13.57
N ILE A 368 -5.82 16.95 -14.67
CA ILE A 368 -4.44 17.46 -14.68
C ILE A 368 -4.42 18.94 -14.32
N ILE A 369 -5.34 19.73 -14.87
CA ILE A 369 -5.38 21.19 -14.63
C ILE A 369 -5.76 21.49 -13.17
N SER A 370 -6.65 20.69 -12.58
CA SER A 370 -6.99 20.79 -11.15
C SER A 370 -5.79 20.49 -10.26
N ALA A 371 -5.05 19.40 -10.53
CA ALA A 371 -3.83 19.08 -9.81
C ALA A 371 -2.73 20.15 -10.01
N ASN A 372 -2.56 20.64 -11.24
CA ASN A 372 -1.61 21.72 -11.54
C ASN A 372 -2.00 23.05 -10.87
N THR A 373 -3.28 23.40 -10.79
CA THR A 373 -3.77 24.59 -10.07
C THR A 373 -3.41 24.53 -8.58
N LEU A 374 -3.57 23.37 -7.96
CA LEU A 374 -3.13 23.12 -6.58
C LEU A 374 -1.60 23.17 -6.45
N ALA A 375 -0.86 22.63 -7.42
CA ALA A 375 0.61 22.69 -7.44
C ALA A 375 1.13 24.13 -7.59
N HIS A 376 0.50 24.95 -8.43
CA HIS A 376 0.80 26.36 -8.59
C HIS A 376 0.60 27.11 -7.26
N ALA A 377 -0.58 26.96 -6.64
CA ALA A 377 -0.94 27.67 -5.41
C ALA A 377 -0.10 27.28 -4.16
N ILE A 378 0.50 26.08 -4.15
CA ILE A 378 1.22 25.52 -2.98
C ILE A 378 2.74 25.47 -3.19
N LEU A 379 3.18 25.12 -4.41
CA LEU A 379 4.58 24.89 -4.75
C LEU A 379 5.20 25.98 -5.63
N GLY A 380 4.37 26.78 -6.33
CA GLY A 380 4.83 27.77 -7.30
C GLY A 380 5.05 27.22 -8.71
N ASP A 381 4.62 25.98 -9.01
CA ASP A 381 4.69 25.39 -10.34
C ASP A 381 4.04 26.30 -11.41
N THR A 382 4.59 26.29 -12.62
CA THR A 382 3.98 26.97 -13.79
C THR A 382 2.56 26.46 -14.04
N LEU A 383 1.64 27.37 -14.35
CA LEU A 383 0.26 27.00 -14.71
C LEU A 383 0.21 26.26 -16.05
N TRP A 384 -0.79 25.39 -16.17
CA TRP A 384 -1.07 24.61 -17.37
C TRP A 384 -1.46 25.50 -18.56
N ASP A 385 -0.86 25.20 -19.72
CA ASP A 385 -1.21 25.75 -21.02
C ASP A 385 -1.68 24.61 -21.92
N HIS A 386 -2.76 24.85 -22.67
CA HIS A 386 -3.32 23.90 -23.63
C HIS A 386 -2.34 23.56 -24.76
N ARG A 387 -1.40 24.46 -25.09
CA ARG A 387 -0.31 24.17 -26.06
C ARG A 387 0.58 23.00 -25.62
N HIS A 388 0.70 22.78 -24.32
CA HIS A 388 1.56 21.73 -23.73
C HIS A 388 0.75 20.57 -23.15
N ALA A 389 -0.50 20.38 -23.59
CA ALA A 389 -1.42 19.40 -23.01
C ALA A 389 -0.88 17.95 -23.04
N ARG A 390 -0.23 17.55 -24.14
CA ARG A 390 0.44 16.24 -24.28
C ARG A 390 1.64 16.11 -23.32
N THR A 391 2.55 17.09 -23.30
CA THR A 391 3.65 17.22 -22.33
C THR A 391 3.17 17.07 -20.88
N TYR A 392 2.08 17.74 -20.49
CA TYR A 392 1.52 17.63 -19.15
C TYR A 392 0.98 16.22 -18.84
N ARG A 393 0.45 15.48 -19.82
CA ARG A 393 0.08 14.05 -19.68
C ARG A 393 1.29 13.14 -19.55
N TYR A 394 2.33 13.31 -20.38
CA TYR A 394 3.58 12.56 -20.24
C TYR A 394 4.22 12.81 -18.86
N ARG A 395 4.26 14.06 -18.39
CA ARG A 395 4.74 14.43 -17.06
C ARG A 395 3.89 13.81 -15.95
N ALA A 396 2.55 13.85 -16.06
CA ALA A 396 1.64 13.21 -15.11
C ALA A 396 1.89 11.69 -15.00
N PHE A 397 1.99 10.99 -16.13
CA PHE A 397 2.32 9.57 -16.16
C PHE A 397 3.70 9.30 -15.55
N CYS A 398 4.73 10.05 -15.96
CA CYS A 398 6.09 9.90 -15.44
C CYS A 398 6.18 10.12 -13.93
N THR A 399 5.44 11.08 -13.38
CA THR A 399 5.34 11.32 -11.93
C THR A 399 4.73 10.13 -11.21
N ILE A 400 3.55 9.66 -11.65
CA ILE A 400 2.86 8.53 -11.01
C ILE A 400 3.71 7.26 -11.12
N ALA A 401 4.21 6.94 -12.31
CA ALA A 401 5.13 5.82 -12.54
C ALA A 401 6.38 5.87 -11.63
N SER A 402 6.95 7.05 -11.40
CA SER A 402 8.10 7.22 -10.49
C SER A 402 7.73 6.96 -9.02
N ILE A 403 6.49 7.24 -8.59
CA ILE A 403 6.00 6.84 -7.25
C ILE A 403 5.82 5.32 -7.18
N ILE A 404 5.29 4.70 -8.23
CA ILE A 404 5.08 3.25 -8.31
C ILE A 404 6.41 2.51 -8.19
N LEU A 405 7.41 2.87 -9.00
CA LEU A 405 8.74 2.24 -8.98
C LEU A 405 9.39 2.32 -7.59
N ARG A 406 9.40 3.51 -6.96
CA ARG A 406 9.91 3.68 -5.58
C ARG A 406 9.20 2.78 -4.55
N SER A 407 7.91 2.51 -4.74
CA SER A 407 7.15 1.60 -3.87
C SER A 407 7.42 0.10 -4.12
N GLN A 408 7.91 -0.24 -5.32
CA GLN A 408 8.34 -1.59 -5.71
C GLN A 408 9.78 -1.83 -5.23
N GLU A 409 10.69 -0.87 -5.46
CA GLU A 409 12.06 -0.81 -4.94
C GLU A 409 12.08 -0.86 -3.40
N GLY A 410 11.17 -0.15 -2.73
CA GLY A 410 11.01 -0.18 -1.27
C GLY A 410 10.69 -1.56 -0.67
N LYS A 411 10.40 -2.57 -1.49
CA LYS A 411 10.24 -3.98 -1.09
C LYS A 411 11.50 -4.82 -1.37
N ASN A 412 12.44 -4.33 -2.19
CA ASN A 412 13.69 -5.00 -2.60
C ASN A 412 14.89 -4.02 -2.69
N THR A 413 15.45 -3.66 -1.53
CA THR A 413 16.75 -2.97 -1.32
C THR A 413 16.91 -1.52 -1.80
N VAL A 414 17.68 -0.75 -1.04
CA VAL A 414 17.92 0.70 -1.26
C VAL A 414 19.01 0.93 -2.30
N LEU A 415 18.74 1.79 -3.28
CA LEU A 415 19.73 2.49 -4.10
C LEU A 415 19.33 3.97 -4.22
N ASP A 416 20.31 4.87 -4.09
CA ASP A 416 20.10 6.30 -4.25
C ASP A 416 20.04 6.67 -5.74
N VAL A 417 18.89 7.18 -6.20
CA VAL A 417 18.76 7.90 -7.48
C VAL A 417 18.68 9.40 -7.18
N PRO A 418 19.65 10.23 -7.63
CA PRO A 418 19.65 11.66 -7.33
C PRO A 418 18.40 12.38 -7.85
N PHE A 419 17.84 13.25 -7.01
CA PHE A 419 16.80 14.20 -7.41
C PHE A 419 17.44 15.32 -8.23
N LEU A 420 17.21 15.33 -9.54
CA LEU A 420 17.48 16.48 -10.40
C LEU A 420 16.19 17.31 -10.51
N ASP A 421 16.21 18.49 -9.93
CA ASP A 421 15.11 19.46 -9.96
C ASP A 421 15.18 20.27 -11.26
N PRO A 422 14.14 20.26 -12.12
CA PRO A 422 14.15 20.96 -13.40
C PRO A 422 13.66 22.42 -13.32
N PHE A 423 13.63 23.03 -12.14
CA PHE A 423 13.22 24.42 -11.93
C PHE A 423 14.39 25.40 -11.74
N GLU A 424 15.34 25.43 -12.68
CA GLU A 424 16.19 26.61 -12.86
C GLU A 424 15.41 27.68 -13.66
N THR A 425 15.09 28.80 -13.01
CA THR A 425 14.48 29.96 -13.68
C THR A 425 15.54 30.70 -14.49
N HIS A 426 15.62 30.43 -15.78
CA HIS A 426 16.54 31.15 -16.68
C HIS A 426 16.15 32.62 -16.84
N THR A 427 17.15 33.50 -16.73
CA THR A 427 17.14 34.87 -17.26
C THR A 427 18.16 34.93 -18.40
N ASP A 428 17.82 35.59 -19.50
CA ASP A 428 18.48 35.44 -20.81
C ASP A 428 19.91 35.99 -20.92
N VAL A 429 20.78 35.25 -21.61
CA VAL A 429 21.94 35.73 -22.40
C VAL A 429 22.11 34.80 -23.62
N GLU A 430 22.66 35.31 -24.73
CA GLU A 430 22.46 34.80 -26.10
C GLU A 430 23.37 33.61 -26.57
N THR A 431 22.92 33.00 -27.68
CA THR A 431 23.47 31.93 -28.57
C THR A 431 24.84 32.19 -29.22
N PRO A 432 25.46 31.29 -30.07
CA PRO A 432 25.08 29.93 -30.58
C PRO A 432 26.21 28.85 -30.32
N ALA A 433 26.34 27.64 -30.90
CA ALA A 433 25.84 27.06 -32.16
C ALA A 433 25.92 25.49 -32.27
N ALA A 434 25.23 24.96 -33.30
CA ALA A 434 25.50 23.73 -34.07
C ALA A 434 25.24 22.31 -33.48
N ALA A 435 24.29 21.59 -34.12
CA ALA A 435 24.12 20.12 -34.15
C ALA A 435 24.79 19.55 -35.46
N PRO A 436 24.59 18.31 -36.01
CA PRO A 436 23.45 17.37 -35.85
C PRO A 436 23.70 15.81 -35.85
N ALA A 437 22.71 15.06 -35.30
CA ALA A 437 22.19 13.72 -35.71
C ALA A 437 23.16 12.48 -35.85
N VAL A 438 22.77 11.20 -36.05
CA VAL A 438 21.52 10.52 -36.49
C VAL A 438 21.34 9.10 -35.84
N ALA A 439 20.17 8.82 -35.23
CA ALA A 439 19.39 7.54 -35.16
C ALA A 439 20.07 6.17 -34.73
N PRO A 440 19.44 4.96 -34.82
CA PRO A 440 18.94 4.30 -33.59
C PRO A 440 19.12 2.74 -33.44
N ALA A 441 18.69 2.21 -32.28
CA ALA A 441 18.42 0.78 -31.95
C ALA A 441 19.64 -0.19 -31.91
N THR A 442 19.63 -1.34 -31.21
CA THR A 442 18.52 -2.16 -30.64
C THR A 442 18.89 -2.78 -29.27
N LEU A 443 17.90 -3.22 -28.48
CA LEU A 443 18.02 -3.70 -27.10
C LEU A 443 18.30 -5.21 -26.94
N HIS A 444 19.10 -5.58 -25.93
CA HIS A 444 18.96 -6.74 -24.98
C HIS A 444 20.14 -6.68 -23.98
N ALA A 445 20.07 -7.08 -22.69
CA ALA A 445 18.97 -7.22 -21.73
C ALA A 445 19.56 -7.31 -20.28
N SER A 446 18.83 -6.86 -19.26
CA SER A 446 19.04 -7.13 -17.80
C SER A 446 20.41 -6.83 -17.15
N SER A 447 20.46 -5.89 -16.19
CA SER A 447 21.56 -5.81 -15.21
C SER A 447 21.17 -5.19 -13.85
N GLN A 448 21.44 -5.92 -12.76
CA GLN A 448 21.83 -5.28 -11.49
C GLN A 448 23.35 -5.13 -11.52
N VAL A 449 23.88 -3.92 -11.38
CA VAL A 449 25.31 -3.67 -11.57
C VAL A 449 26.12 -4.12 -10.36
N GLN A 450 26.78 -5.27 -10.49
CA GLN A 450 27.63 -5.85 -9.45
C GLN A 450 28.92 -5.03 -9.27
N ARG A 451 29.27 -4.71 -8.02
CA ARG A 451 30.55 -4.05 -7.69
C ARG A 451 31.70 -5.06 -7.68
N LEU A 452 32.80 -4.70 -8.33
CA LEU A 452 34.00 -5.50 -8.51
C LEU A 452 35.01 -5.29 -7.38
N THR A 453 35.68 -6.36 -6.95
CA THR A 453 36.78 -6.31 -5.99
C THR A 453 38.16 -6.25 -6.67
N ASP A 454 39.20 -6.04 -5.87
CA ASP A 454 40.60 -6.20 -6.28
C ASP A 454 40.90 -7.58 -6.92
N GLU A 455 40.22 -8.62 -6.47
CA GLU A 455 40.42 -10.00 -6.89
C GLU A 455 39.80 -10.25 -8.27
N ASP A 456 38.54 -9.83 -8.48
CA ASP A 456 37.84 -9.92 -9.78
C ASP A 456 38.63 -9.22 -10.91
N ILE A 457 39.21 -8.05 -10.59
CA ILE A 457 40.02 -7.25 -11.53
C ILE A 457 41.33 -7.96 -11.88
N THR A 458 41.89 -8.72 -10.95
CA THR A 458 43.12 -9.49 -11.18
C THR A 458 42.85 -10.70 -12.09
N GLU A 459 41.73 -11.40 -11.89
CA GLU A 459 41.28 -12.50 -12.75
C GLU A 459 41.03 -12.02 -14.20
N PHE A 460 40.31 -10.90 -14.35
CA PHE A 460 40.09 -10.25 -15.65
C PHE A 460 41.40 -9.93 -16.39
N LEU A 461 42.37 -9.30 -15.71
CA LEU A 461 43.63 -8.89 -16.36
C LEU A 461 44.43 -10.10 -16.84
N ASN A 462 44.51 -11.19 -16.06
CA ASN A 462 45.21 -12.41 -16.45
C ASN A 462 44.63 -13.00 -17.75
N HIS A 463 43.30 -13.12 -17.87
CA HIS A 463 42.65 -13.62 -19.08
C HIS A 463 42.85 -12.69 -20.30
N THR A 464 43.07 -11.38 -20.11
CA THR A 464 43.41 -10.49 -21.23
C THR A 464 44.85 -10.65 -21.75
N GLU A 465 45.74 -11.37 -21.06
CA GLU A 465 47.09 -11.65 -21.57
C GLU A 465 47.14 -12.91 -22.44
N GLU A 466 46.40 -13.96 -22.07
CA GLU A 466 46.33 -15.22 -22.83
C GLU A 466 45.79 -15.02 -24.26
N SER A 467 44.85 -14.09 -24.45
CA SER A 467 44.18 -13.88 -25.74
C SER A 467 44.96 -13.05 -26.79
N GLN A 468 46.07 -12.38 -26.42
CA GLN A 468 46.72 -11.41 -27.31
C GLN A 468 47.75 -12.00 -28.31
N TYR A 469 47.95 -13.32 -28.34
CA TYR A 469 48.91 -13.99 -29.22
C TYR A 469 48.30 -14.58 -30.53
N SER A 470 47.42 -13.85 -31.23
CA SER A 470 47.12 -14.15 -32.65
C SER A 470 46.40 -13.02 -33.41
N VAL A 471 47.13 -12.28 -34.27
CA VAL A 471 46.53 -11.43 -35.33
C VAL A 471 47.39 -11.37 -36.60
N PRO A 472 46.93 -11.93 -37.73
CA PRO A 472 47.34 -11.52 -39.07
C PRO A 472 46.34 -10.48 -39.61
N ALA A 473 46.78 -9.25 -39.86
CA ALA A 473 45.90 -8.16 -40.30
C ALA A 473 45.58 -8.20 -41.81
N LYS A 474 44.39 -7.72 -42.21
CA LYS A 474 44.15 -7.12 -43.53
C LYS A 474 43.05 -6.05 -43.50
N ARG A 475 43.08 -5.16 -44.50
CA ARG A 475 42.42 -3.84 -44.49
C ARG A 475 41.01 -3.87 -45.09
N LEU A 476 40.17 -2.93 -44.65
CA LEU A 476 39.02 -2.43 -45.40
C LEU A 476 39.45 -1.82 -46.76
N ARG A 477 38.51 -1.76 -47.70
CA ARG A 477 38.13 -0.46 -48.29
C ARG A 477 36.67 -0.44 -48.76
N LYS A 478 36.06 0.74 -48.72
CA LYS A 478 34.80 1.07 -49.41
C LYS A 478 35.00 1.01 -50.93
N GLY A 479 33.90 0.84 -51.66
CA GLY A 479 33.74 1.41 -53.01
C GLY A 479 32.53 2.33 -53.02
N GLN A 480 32.62 3.44 -53.75
CA GLN A 480 31.48 4.18 -54.30
C GLN A 480 31.94 4.88 -55.59
N ASP A 481 31.12 4.71 -56.62
CA ASP A 481 30.78 5.61 -57.71
C ASP A 481 31.85 6.13 -58.71
N ALA A 482 31.62 5.71 -59.96
CA ALA A 482 31.64 6.49 -61.21
C ALA A 482 32.95 6.98 -61.88
N ASP A 483 33.20 6.32 -63.03
CA ASP A 483 33.54 6.87 -64.36
C ASP A 483 34.92 7.45 -64.77
N SER A 484 35.25 7.03 -66.02
CA SER A 484 36.17 7.59 -67.02
C SER A 484 37.71 7.44 -66.85
N ASN A 485 38.29 6.81 -67.89
CA ASN A 485 39.55 7.04 -68.64
C ASN A 485 40.78 7.64 -67.89
N ASP A 486 42.04 7.25 -68.14
CA ASP A 486 42.66 6.69 -69.37
C ASP A 486 44.01 5.96 -69.07
N GLU A 487 44.79 5.62 -70.09
CA GLU A 487 46.04 4.82 -70.04
C GLU A 487 47.25 5.40 -69.24
N GLY A 488 48.16 4.51 -68.79
CA GLY A 488 49.55 4.90 -68.44
C GLY A 488 50.29 4.01 -67.41
N PRO A 489 51.23 3.11 -67.80
CA PRO A 489 51.91 2.18 -66.87
C PRO A 489 53.42 2.46 -66.63
N VAL A 490 54.06 1.79 -65.63
CA VAL A 490 55.30 0.97 -65.78
C VAL A 490 55.92 0.40 -64.45
N LYS A 491 55.68 -0.91 -64.21
CA LYS A 491 56.62 -2.02 -63.84
C LYS A 491 57.58 -2.01 -62.60
N LYS A 492 57.91 -3.26 -62.17
CA LYS A 492 59.15 -3.79 -61.49
C LYS A 492 59.26 -3.66 -59.95
N ARG A 493 59.82 -4.63 -59.18
CA ARG A 493 60.25 -6.05 -59.41
C ARG A 493 60.63 -6.78 -58.08
N THR A 494 60.41 -8.11 -57.94
CA THR A 494 61.20 -9.17 -57.21
C THR A 494 61.86 -8.94 -55.82
N LYS A 495 62.05 -9.92 -54.90
CA LYS A 495 61.56 -11.32 -54.69
C LYS A 495 61.46 -11.61 -53.15
N THR A 496 61.91 -12.66 -52.41
CA THR A 496 62.78 -13.86 -52.59
C THR A 496 62.28 -15.04 -51.69
N ASP A 497 63.10 -16.05 -51.30
CA ASP A 497 62.64 -17.44 -50.99
C ASP A 497 63.31 -18.12 -49.76
N VAL A 498 63.00 -19.43 -49.55
CA VAL A 498 63.72 -20.52 -48.81
C VAL A 498 63.18 -20.95 -47.41
N ASN A 499 63.16 -22.28 -47.17
CA ASN A 499 62.75 -23.01 -45.94
C ASN A 499 63.92 -23.97 -45.48
N PRO A 500 63.92 -25.34 -45.41
CA PRO A 500 62.88 -26.41 -45.34
C PRO A 500 63.12 -27.55 -44.27
N SER A 501 62.22 -28.56 -44.20
CA SER A 501 62.49 -30.00 -43.89
C SER A 501 62.76 -30.44 -42.42
N ALA A 502 62.19 -31.52 -41.82
CA ALA A 502 61.13 -32.53 -42.14
C ALA A 502 60.65 -33.20 -40.80
N CYS A 503 60.04 -34.41 -40.62
CA CYS A 503 59.79 -35.61 -41.46
C CYS A 503 58.69 -36.57 -40.88
N SER A 504 58.64 -37.80 -41.41
CA SER A 504 57.92 -39.08 -41.07
C SER A 504 57.46 -39.38 -39.62
N LYS A 505 56.44 -40.21 -39.30
CA LYS A 505 55.40 -41.08 -39.97
C LYS A 505 54.52 -41.70 -38.81
N ALA A 506 53.41 -42.46 -38.93
CA ALA A 506 52.32 -42.71 -39.90
C ALA A 506 51.28 -43.72 -39.27
N PHE A 507 50.34 -44.24 -40.08
CA PHE A 507 49.31 -45.30 -39.86
C PHE A 507 47.91 -44.95 -39.32
N ASP A 508 46.93 -45.39 -40.14
CA ASP A 508 45.50 -45.74 -39.97
C ASP A 508 44.38 -44.77 -39.52
N ASN A 509 43.21 -45.09 -40.08
CA ASN A 509 41.88 -44.44 -40.09
C ASN A 509 40.88 -45.39 -39.36
N PRO A 510 39.55 -45.12 -39.24
CA PRO A 510 38.74 -44.01 -39.80
C PRO A 510 37.84 -43.28 -38.77
N ASP A 511 37.18 -42.19 -39.19
CA ASP A 511 35.70 -42.08 -39.27
C ASP A 511 35.24 -40.62 -39.51
N GLU A 512 34.30 -40.43 -40.43
CA GLU A 512 33.64 -39.14 -40.69
C GLU A 512 32.21 -39.14 -40.10
N HIS A 513 31.96 -38.30 -39.08
CA HIS A 513 31.07 -37.13 -39.22
C HIS A 513 30.66 -36.46 -37.89
N SER A 514 30.77 -35.14 -37.86
CA SER A 514 29.81 -34.19 -37.25
C SER A 514 29.37 -34.39 -35.78
N SER A 515 30.05 -33.72 -34.85
CA SER A 515 29.36 -32.88 -33.86
C SER A 515 30.26 -31.79 -33.21
N THR A 516 29.70 -30.59 -33.10
CA THR A 516 29.96 -29.52 -32.12
C THR A 516 31.32 -29.47 -31.37
N LEU A 517 32.06 -28.37 -31.53
CA LEU A 517 32.96 -27.85 -30.50
C LEU A 517 32.64 -26.39 -30.13
N ASN A 518 32.66 -26.12 -28.83
CA ASN A 518 32.14 -24.91 -28.21
C ASN A 518 32.98 -23.66 -28.50
N GLY A 519 32.30 -22.50 -28.60
CA GLY A 519 32.98 -21.21 -28.62
C GLY A 519 33.45 -20.76 -27.23
N THR A 520 34.57 -20.06 -27.17
CA THR A 520 35.02 -19.33 -25.98
C THR A 520 34.13 -18.10 -25.75
N GLN A 521 33.20 -18.19 -24.79
CA GLN A 521 32.40 -17.03 -24.38
C GLN A 521 33.29 -15.93 -23.77
N PRO A 522 33.05 -14.64 -24.07
CA PRO A 522 33.66 -13.54 -23.35
C PRO A 522 33.28 -13.55 -21.86
N TRP A 523 34.28 -13.33 -21.00
CA TRP A 523 34.12 -13.20 -19.54
C TRP A 523 33.05 -12.17 -19.13
N ALA A 524 32.83 -11.14 -19.96
CA ALA A 524 31.83 -10.08 -19.77
C ALA A 524 30.39 -10.59 -19.65
N THR A 525 30.11 -11.83 -20.08
CA THR A 525 28.80 -12.49 -19.88
C THR A 525 28.54 -12.90 -18.42
N LYS A 526 29.56 -12.89 -17.54
CA LYS A 526 29.45 -13.29 -16.12
C LYS A 526 29.33 -12.14 -15.12
N VAL A 527 29.70 -10.91 -15.48
CA VAL A 527 29.56 -9.75 -14.58
C VAL A 527 28.84 -8.62 -15.30
N ALA A 528 27.70 -8.20 -14.73
CA ALA A 528 26.77 -7.24 -15.31
C ALA A 528 27.27 -5.78 -15.20
N VAL A 529 28.44 -5.48 -15.77
CA VAL A 529 29.01 -4.13 -15.88
C VAL A 529 28.46 -3.45 -17.14
N ALA A 530 27.97 -2.22 -17.03
CA ALA A 530 27.42 -1.48 -18.17
C ALA A 530 28.44 -1.29 -19.31
N GLU A 531 27.98 -1.43 -20.55
CA GLU A 531 28.82 -1.51 -21.76
C GLU A 531 29.80 -0.32 -21.91
N HIS A 532 29.36 0.90 -21.62
CA HIS A 532 30.23 2.09 -21.68
C HIS A 532 31.42 2.02 -20.69
N VAL A 533 31.26 1.36 -19.53
CA VAL A 533 32.37 1.13 -18.58
C VAL A 533 33.30 0.03 -19.09
N GLN A 534 32.77 -0.98 -19.79
CA GLN A 534 33.61 -1.99 -20.46
C GLN A 534 34.46 -1.37 -21.57
N LEU A 535 33.89 -0.41 -22.33
CA LEU A 535 34.62 0.34 -23.36
C LEU A 535 35.72 1.24 -22.76
N ASP A 536 35.41 2.03 -21.72
CA ASP A 536 36.40 2.81 -20.93
C ASP A 536 37.59 1.91 -20.49
N ILE A 537 37.29 0.72 -19.94
CA ILE A 537 38.27 -0.25 -19.48
C ILE A 537 39.13 -0.79 -20.63
N LEU A 538 38.50 -1.23 -21.72
CA LEU A 538 39.19 -1.82 -22.87
C LEU A 538 40.06 -0.78 -23.58
N GLU A 539 39.59 0.45 -23.76
CA GLU A 539 40.38 1.54 -24.34
C GLU A 539 41.59 1.88 -23.46
N SER A 540 41.39 2.00 -22.14
CA SER A 540 42.48 2.22 -21.19
C SER A 540 43.50 1.06 -21.11
N LEU A 541 43.18 -0.12 -21.66
CA LEU A 541 44.07 -1.29 -21.75
C LEU A 541 44.67 -1.50 -23.15
N ARG A 542 44.21 -0.79 -24.19
CA ARG A 542 44.78 -0.84 -25.57
C ARG A 542 46.15 -0.17 -25.70
N THR A 543 46.57 0.66 -24.74
CA THR A 543 47.92 1.26 -24.76
C THR A 543 48.97 0.21 -24.34
N GLY A 544 49.53 -0.51 -25.31
CA GLY A 544 50.53 -1.56 -25.09
C GLY A 544 51.81 -1.07 -24.38
N GLY A 545 52.54 -2.00 -23.77
CA GLY A 545 53.80 -1.72 -23.07
C GLY A 545 53.67 -1.35 -21.59
N GLN A 546 52.62 -1.81 -20.89
CA GLN A 546 52.39 -1.53 -19.46
C GLN A 546 52.26 -2.82 -18.64
N GLY A 547 53.00 -2.92 -17.53
CA GLY A 547 52.92 -4.07 -16.63
C GLY A 547 51.63 -4.11 -15.80
N ASN A 548 51.23 -5.30 -15.36
CA ASN A 548 49.90 -5.57 -14.79
C ASN A 548 49.51 -4.73 -13.57
N SER A 549 50.46 -4.27 -12.74
CA SER A 549 50.17 -3.30 -11.67
C SER A 549 49.63 -1.97 -12.20
N SER A 550 50.19 -1.45 -13.29
CA SER A 550 49.74 -0.20 -13.94
C SER A 550 48.41 -0.39 -14.68
N ARG A 551 48.15 -1.59 -15.20
CA ARG A 551 46.84 -1.97 -15.77
C ARG A 551 45.76 -2.02 -14.67
N HIS A 552 46.06 -2.66 -13.54
CA HIS A 552 45.18 -2.72 -12.36
C HIS A 552 44.88 -1.33 -11.79
N ASP A 553 45.88 -0.46 -11.62
CA ASP A 553 45.70 0.93 -11.14
C ASP A 553 44.81 1.81 -12.04
N ARG A 554 44.72 1.46 -13.33
CA ARG A 554 43.84 2.11 -14.32
C ARG A 554 42.42 1.56 -14.24
N VAL A 555 42.26 0.24 -14.27
CA VAL A 555 40.93 -0.41 -14.17
C VAL A 555 40.24 -0.05 -12.86
N VAL A 556 40.95 -0.10 -11.73
CA VAL A 556 40.44 0.39 -10.43
C VAL A 556 40.10 1.88 -10.50
N GLY A 557 40.91 2.71 -11.19
CA GLY A 557 40.61 4.13 -11.36
C GLY A 557 39.30 4.41 -12.10
N ILE A 558 38.98 3.61 -13.13
CA ILE A 558 37.73 3.69 -13.88
C ILE A 558 36.56 3.16 -13.03
N LEU A 559 36.73 2.05 -12.33
CA LEU A 559 35.68 1.50 -11.47
C LEU A 559 35.40 2.40 -10.26
N ILE A 560 36.37 3.17 -9.77
CA ILE A 560 36.15 4.26 -8.79
C ILE A 560 35.37 5.42 -9.43
N LYS A 561 35.76 5.88 -10.64
CA LYS A 561 35.05 6.94 -11.40
C LYS A 561 33.56 6.63 -11.56
N HIS A 562 33.21 5.37 -11.81
CA HIS A 562 31.82 4.91 -12.00
C HIS A 562 31.15 4.33 -10.72
N GLY A 563 31.79 4.42 -9.55
CA GLY A 563 31.22 3.95 -8.28
C GLY A 563 31.08 2.42 -8.13
N LEU A 564 31.69 1.65 -9.03
CA LEU A 564 31.59 0.19 -9.13
C LEU A 564 32.70 -0.56 -8.38
N PHE A 565 33.70 0.12 -7.85
CA PHE A 565 34.81 -0.52 -7.12
C PHE A 565 34.48 -0.82 -5.65
N ARG A 566 35.00 -1.93 -5.13
CA ARG A 566 34.94 -2.34 -3.72
C ARG A 566 36.32 -2.77 -3.21
N GLY A 567 37.01 -1.88 -2.49
CA GLY A 567 38.38 -2.13 -2.06
C GLY A 567 38.53 -3.17 -0.94
N ASN A 568 39.64 -3.90 -1.00
CA ASN A 568 40.03 -4.89 -0.01
C ASN A 568 40.44 -4.23 1.34
N ALA A 569 39.71 -4.54 2.41
CA ALA A 569 39.90 -3.96 3.74
C ALA A 569 41.30 -4.20 4.34
N ALA A 570 41.94 -5.34 4.04
CA ALA A 570 43.28 -5.65 4.54
C ALA A 570 44.36 -4.82 3.82
N LYS A 571 44.20 -4.59 2.51
CA LYS A 571 45.05 -3.64 1.75
C LYS A 571 44.87 -2.21 2.28
N LEU A 572 43.64 -1.79 2.61
CA LEU A 572 43.36 -0.48 3.20
C LEU A 572 44.00 -0.29 4.59
N GLU A 573 43.98 -1.30 5.47
CA GLU A 573 44.66 -1.24 6.77
C GLU A 573 46.19 -1.32 6.65
N ARG A 574 46.73 -1.87 5.55
CA ARG A 574 48.15 -1.71 5.20
C ARG A 574 48.46 -0.25 4.83
N LEU A 575 47.69 0.37 3.93
CA LEU A 575 47.82 1.80 3.60
C LEU A 575 47.73 2.67 4.87
N ARG A 576 46.76 2.41 5.76
CA ARG A 576 46.60 3.13 7.04
C ARG A 576 47.85 3.04 7.94
N ARG A 577 48.53 1.90 7.97
CA ARG A 577 49.80 1.72 8.71
C ARG A 577 50.97 2.41 8.01
N GLU A 578 51.06 2.35 6.69
CA GLU A 578 52.12 3.04 5.93
C GLU A 578 51.99 4.58 5.98
N CYS A 579 50.77 5.13 6.03
CA CYS A 579 50.52 6.56 6.26
C CYS A 579 50.87 7.04 7.69
N LYS A 580 50.91 6.13 8.67
CA LYS A 580 51.31 6.38 10.07
C LYS A 580 52.81 6.20 10.33
N ARG A 581 53.54 5.59 9.39
CA ARG A 581 54.95 5.22 9.53
C ARG A 581 55.86 6.46 9.45
N ASP A 582 57.00 6.40 10.12
CA ASP A 582 58.06 7.43 10.09
C ASP A 582 57.54 8.83 10.52
N ASP A 583 56.96 8.91 11.74
CA ASP A 583 56.24 10.07 12.29
C ASP A 583 55.17 10.67 11.37
N GLY A 584 54.43 9.77 10.71
CA GLY A 584 53.36 10.07 9.76
C GLY A 584 52.08 10.65 10.39
N ASP A 585 50.98 10.60 9.63
CA ASP A 585 49.69 11.12 10.08
C ASP A 585 49.09 10.20 11.17
N PRO A 586 48.74 10.71 12.37
CA PRO A 586 48.14 9.88 13.42
C PRO A 586 46.71 9.40 13.07
N ARG A 587 45.99 10.11 12.17
CA ARG A 587 44.59 9.86 11.81
C ARG A 587 44.31 10.16 10.32
N PRO A 588 44.97 9.48 9.36
CA PRO A 588 44.70 9.67 7.94
C PRO A 588 43.26 9.24 7.62
N GLY A 589 42.49 10.11 6.98
CA GLY A 589 41.17 9.78 6.45
C GLY A 589 41.31 8.91 5.21
N LEU A 590 40.57 7.80 5.16
CA LEU A 590 40.69 6.76 4.14
C LEU A 590 39.32 6.20 3.81
N ASP A 591 38.97 6.17 2.53
CA ASP A 591 37.77 5.50 2.01
C ASP A 591 38.15 4.12 1.45
N ILE A 592 37.31 3.12 1.74
CA ILE A 592 37.45 1.75 1.22
C ILE A 592 37.00 1.63 -0.24
N ASN A 593 36.11 2.52 -0.70
CA ASN A 593 35.67 2.57 -2.09
C ASN A 593 36.55 3.48 -2.95
N ASN A 594 37.46 4.26 -2.35
CA ASN A 594 38.42 5.12 -3.04
C ASN A 594 39.84 5.07 -2.42
N PRO A 595 40.52 3.90 -2.41
CA PRO A 595 41.88 3.72 -1.89
C PRO A 595 43.00 4.40 -2.71
N LYS A 596 42.64 5.29 -3.65
CA LYS A 596 43.57 6.17 -4.37
C LYS A 596 43.68 7.56 -3.70
N GLN A 597 42.94 7.80 -2.62
CA GLN A 597 42.87 9.10 -1.92
C GLN A 597 43.10 8.96 -0.41
N VAL A 598 43.83 9.93 0.16
CA VAL A 598 44.08 10.01 1.61
C VAL A 598 43.88 11.44 2.11
N ILE A 599 43.04 11.65 3.13
CA ILE A 599 42.80 12.97 3.72
C ILE A 599 43.81 13.21 4.85
N CYS A 600 44.62 14.26 4.71
CA CYS A 600 45.65 14.65 5.67
C CYS A 600 45.05 15.37 6.89
N SER A 601 45.14 14.79 8.09
CA SER A 601 44.55 15.35 9.32
C SER A 601 45.17 16.70 9.74
N ARG A 602 46.42 16.97 9.34
CA ARG A 602 47.15 18.21 9.65
C ARG A 602 46.64 19.44 8.88
N CYS A 603 46.05 19.25 7.69
CA CYS A 603 45.65 20.35 6.82
C CYS A 603 44.36 20.11 5.99
N ALA A 604 43.61 19.06 6.29
CA ALA A 604 42.32 18.66 5.68
C ALA A 604 42.32 18.45 4.15
N LYS A 605 43.48 18.49 3.48
CA LYS A 605 43.58 18.29 2.03
C LYS A 605 43.59 16.81 1.66
N THR A 606 42.79 16.45 0.67
CA THR A 606 42.81 15.13 0.02
C THR A 606 44.03 15.01 -0.89
N VAL A 607 44.89 14.04 -0.61
CA VAL A 607 46.10 13.75 -1.41
C VAL A 607 45.78 12.58 -2.35
N GLN A 608 45.93 12.82 -3.64
CA GLN A 608 45.86 11.76 -4.67
C GLN A 608 47.14 10.92 -4.62
N LEU A 609 47.00 9.62 -4.44
CA LEU A 609 48.12 8.67 -4.51
C LEU A 609 48.60 8.49 -5.97
N LYS A 610 49.65 7.71 -6.18
CA LYS A 610 50.18 7.42 -7.52
C LYS A 610 49.60 6.08 -7.99
N ALA A 611 50.03 4.97 -7.36
CA ALA A 611 49.32 3.70 -7.40
C ALA A 611 48.22 3.62 -6.31
N VAL A 612 47.30 2.66 -6.46
CA VAL A 612 46.28 2.36 -5.44
C VAL A 612 46.95 1.70 -4.23
N TYR A 613 46.51 2.04 -3.01
CA TYR A 613 47.14 1.62 -1.74
C TYR A 613 48.60 2.12 -1.50
N GLU A 614 49.18 2.95 -2.37
CA GLU A 614 50.58 3.39 -2.26
C GLU A 614 50.78 4.68 -1.45
N ALA A 615 51.25 4.58 -0.21
CA ALA A 615 51.45 5.73 0.69
C ALA A 615 52.56 6.73 0.28
N GLY A 616 53.20 6.57 -0.89
CA GLY A 616 54.37 7.35 -1.33
C GLY A 616 54.12 8.86 -1.36
N ARG A 617 53.21 9.32 -2.22
CA ARG A 617 52.84 10.74 -2.34
C ARG A 617 52.30 11.35 -1.03
N PHE A 618 51.62 10.56 -0.21
CA PHE A 618 51.12 11.03 1.09
C PHE A 618 52.26 11.31 2.08
N ARG A 619 53.25 10.40 2.19
CA ARG A 619 54.44 10.63 3.01
C ARG A 619 55.30 11.77 2.48
N GLU A 620 55.38 11.95 1.15
CA GLU A 620 56.03 13.12 0.54
C GLU A 620 55.34 14.43 0.93
N HIS A 621 54.01 14.50 0.79
CA HIS A 621 53.18 15.63 1.22
C HIS A 621 53.36 15.96 2.71
N TRP A 622 53.44 14.94 3.57
CA TRP A 622 53.64 15.10 5.00
C TRP A 622 55.04 15.66 5.32
N ARG A 623 56.09 15.06 4.74
CA ARG A 623 57.51 15.45 4.94
C ARG A 623 57.85 16.82 4.35
N LYS A 624 57.24 17.22 3.23
CA LYS A 624 57.40 18.57 2.64
C LYS A 624 56.69 19.67 3.43
N GLY A 625 56.04 19.34 4.54
CA GLY A 625 55.41 20.30 5.46
C GLY A 625 54.14 20.92 4.88
N CYS A 626 52.99 20.26 5.06
CA CYS A 626 51.72 20.79 4.53
C CYS A 626 51.42 22.21 5.05
N LYS A 627 51.54 23.20 4.17
CA LYS A 627 51.15 24.59 4.43
C LYS A 627 49.64 24.66 4.64
N LYS A 628 49.22 25.07 5.84
CA LYS A 628 47.81 25.41 6.13
C LYS A 628 47.35 26.48 5.13
N THR A 629 46.22 26.27 4.48
CA THR A 629 45.55 27.34 3.76
C THR A 629 45.01 28.34 4.78
N PRO A 630 45.21 29.66 4.64
CA PRO A 630 44.56 30.64 5.51
C PRO A 630 43.03 30.57 5.35
N VAL A 631 42.31 30.67 6.46
CA VAL A 631 40.87 30.96 6.45
C VAL A 631 40.71 32.48 6.19
N PRO A 632 39.69 32.94 5.44
CA PRO A 632 39.55 34.37 5.15
C PRO A 632 39.32 35.20 6.42
N ASN A 633 40.30 36.02 6.79
CA ASN A 633 40.13 37.03 7.84
C ASN A 633 39.30 38.20 7.30
N LYS A 634 38.36 38.71 8.11
CA LYS A 634 37.71 40.00 7.85
C LYS A 634 38.74 41.13 7.97
N SER A 635 38.54 42.18 7.15
CA SER A 635 39.56 43.21 6.88
C SER A 635 40.05 43.96 8.12
N ILE A 636 41.34 44.26 8.17
CA ILE A 636 41.93 45.20 9.14
C ILE A 636 41.87 46.63 8.56
N THR A 637 40.77 47.32 8.83
CA THR A 637 40.55 48.72 8.42
C THR A 637 40.00 49.51 9.60
N ASN A 638 40.92 50.15 10.34
CA ASN A 638 40.76 51.36 11.17
C ASN A 638 41.96 51.56 12.12
N PHE A 639 43.17 51.50 11.57
CA PHE A 639 44.35 52.15 12.16
C PHE A 639 44.55 53.47 11.38
N PHE A 640 44.03 54.60 11.88
CA PHE A 640 44.59 55.97 11.74
C PHE A 640 43.67 57.06 12.35
N GLY A 641 43.62 57.12 13.69
CA GLY A 641 43.24 58.32 14.48
C GLY A 641 41.75 58.70 14.60
N PRO A 642 41.42 59.75 15.39
CA PRO A 642 42.26 60.46 16.38
C PRO A 642 41.96 60.05 17.84
N LYS A 643 42.69 60.63 18.81
CA LYS A 643 42.49 60.39 20.26
C LYS A 643 41.44 61.36 20.84
N SER A 644 40.59 60.88 21.75
CA SER A 644 39.84 61.73 22.71
C SER A 644 39.64 61.01 24.06
N ALA A 645 39.05 61.68 25.04
CA ALA A 645 39.35 61.47 26.46
C ALA A 645 38.72 60.25 27.15
N SER A 646 39.58 59.50 27.85
CA SER A 646 39.39 58.95 29.20
C SER A 646 37.97 58.91 29.80
N PHE A 647 37.39 57.71 29.87
CA PHE A 647 36.68 57.24 31.05
C PHE A 647 37.09 55.79 31.37
N LYS A 648 37.22 55.46 32.67
CA LYS A 648 37.52 54.10 33.14
C LYS A 648 36.27 53.43 33.72
N PRO A 649 35.62 52.49 33.02
CA PRO A 649 34.83 51.46 33.68
C PRO A 649 35.76 50.39 34.29
N VAL A 650 35.40 49.87 35.46
CA VAL A 650 36.11 48.74 36.09
C VAL A 650 35.88 47.48 35.22
N PRO A 651 36.89 46.63 34.97
CA PRO A 651 36.70 45.38 34.23
C PRO A 651 35.91 44.37 35.07
N GLN A 652 34.57 44.45 35.01
CA GLN A 652 33.73 43.31 35.35
C GLN A 652 34.12 42.16 34.42
N LYS A 653 34.55 41.04 35.00
CA LYS A 653 34.56 39.77 34.28
C LYS A 653 33.12 39.46 33.90
N LEU A 654 32.79 39.44 32.60
CA LEU A 654 31.61 38.73 32.15
C LEU A 654 31.81 37.26 32.57
N GLN A 655 31.02 36.81 33.54
CA GLN A 655 30.86 35.37 33.74
C GLN A 655 30.10 34.83 32.52
N PRO A 656 30.51 33.71 31.93
CA PRO A 656 29.70 33.06 30.90
C PRO A 656 28.35 32.71 31.52
N SER A 657 27.25 33.04 30.84
CA SER A 657 25.90 32.75 31.32
C SER A 657 25.72 31.25 31.52
N GLU A 658 25.59 30.83 32.78
CA GLU A 658 25.47 29.43 33.17
C GLU A 658 24.01 28.98 33.01
N PHE A 659 23.75 28.13 32.02
CA PHE A 659 22.41 27.60 31.78
C PHE A 659 22.23 26.27 32.51
N ILE A 660 21.08 26.09 33.18
CA ILE A 660 20.76 24.84 33.88
C ILE A 660 20.07 23.88 32.91
N LYS A 661 20.74 22.76 32.58
CA LYS A 661 20.20 21.68 31.75
C LYS A 661 19.77 20.49 32.61
N HIS A 662 18.60 19.93 32.34
CA HIS A 662 18.19 18.62 32.87
C HIS A 662 18.85 17.50 32.06
N CYS A 663 19.42 16.50 32.72
CA CYS A 663 20.14 15.41 32.06
C CYS A 663 19.16 14.44 31.37
N PRO A 664 19.19 14.31 30.02
CA PRO A 664 18.30 13.39 29.29
C PRO A 664 18.68 11.92 29.54
N GLY A 665 19.91 11.67 29.98
CA GLY A 665 20.48 10.31 30.06
C GLY A 665 21.10 9.91 28.73
N LEU A 666 21.62 8.69 28.66
CA LEU A 666 22.19 8.13 27.45
C LEU A 666 21.06 7.59 26.56
N THR A 667 21.06 8.01 25.30
CA THR A 667 20.06 7.66 24.26
C THR A 667 20.77 7.43 22.92
N GLY A 668 20.06 7.01 21.87
CA GLY A 668 20.61 6.84 20.52
C GLY A 668 21.28 8.08 19.94
N ALA A 669 20.88 9.28 20.39
CA ALA A 669 21.54 10.54 20.05
C ALA A 669 23.03 10.56 20.45
N VAL A 670 23.39 9.92 21.57
CA VAL A 670 24.78 9.70 22.01
C VAL A 670 25.43 8.56 21.22
N HIS A 671 24.72 7.44 21.01
CA HIS A 671 25.20 6.31 20.21
C HIS A 671 24.04 5.35 19.84
N PRO A 672 23.76 5.07 18.55
CA PRO A 672 22.55 4.35 18.11
C PRO A 672 22.27 3.00 18.79
N ARG A 673 23.29 2.21 19.15
CA ARG A 673 23.10 0.93 19.87
C ARG A 673 22.59 1.07 21.31
N ILE A 674 22.45 2.28 21.84
CA ILE A 674 21.84 2.51 23.17
C ILE A 674 20.34 2.22 23.12
N ASP A 675 19.64 2.63 22.06
CA ASP A 675 18.19 2.40 21.95
C ASP A 675 17.90 0.90 21.73
N TYR A 676 18.63 0.24 20.83
CA TYR A 676 18.61 -1.23 20.70
C TYR A 676 18.89 -1.94 22.05
N TYR A 677 19.79 -1.42 22.89
CA TYR A 677 20.03 -1.95 24.23
C TYR A 677 18.85 -1.72 25.19
N ILE A 678 18.16 -0.58 25.12
CA ILE A 678 16.97 -0.29 25.93
C ILE A 678 15.83 -1.24 25.53
N ASP A 679 15.55 -1.37 24.23
CA ASP A 679 14.44 -2.15 23.69
C ASP A 679 14.61 -3.67 23.93
N HIS A 680 15.85 -4.18 23.82
CA HIS A 680 16.11 -5.62 23.82
C HIS A 680 16.69 -6.15 25.15
N CYS A 681 16.98 -5.31 26.14
CA CYS A 681 17.52 -5.76 27.43
C CYS A 681 16.41 -5.88 28.49
N PRO A 682 16.01 -7.10 28.92
CA PRO A 682 14.91 -7.28 29.87
C PRO A 682 15.24 -6.84 31.31
N ALA A 683 16.43 -6.33 31.57
CA ALA A 683 16.95 -6.03 32.90
C ALA A 683 16.96 -4.52 33.19
N SER A 684 16.35 -4.11 34.30
CA SER A 684 16.18 -2.71 34.71
C SER A 684 17.48 -1.95 35.07
N GLY A 685 18.65 -2.57 34.94
CA GLY A 685 19.94 -1.95 35.21
C GLY A 685 21.08 -2.97 35.39
N ALA A 686 22.32 -2.47 35.39
CA ALA A 686 23.54 -3.29 35.52
C ALA A 686 24.74 -2.44 36.03
N GLY A 687 25.94 -3.03 36.00
CA GLY A 687 27.19 -2.46 36.53
C GLY A 687 27.63 -3.07 37.87
N ALA A 688 26.66 -3.56 38.65
CA ALA A 688 26.89 -4.26 39.91
C ALA A 688 27.84 -5.47 39.77
N ARG A 689 28.50 -5.83 40.87
CA ARG A 689 29.42 -6.97 40.96
C ARG A 689 28.68 -8.31 40.76
N THR A 690 29.43 -9.40 40.67
CA THR A 690 28.85 -10.75 40.60
C THR A 690 28.03 -11.05 41.86
N ILE A 691 26.94 -11.82 41.74
CA ILE A 691 26.06 -12.12 42.89
C ILE A 691 26.83 -12.78 44.05
N ASN A 692 27.81 -13.63 43.73
CA ASN A 692 28.67 -14.29 44.70
C ASN A 692 29.49 -13.33 45.56
N PHE A 693 29.82 -12.12 45.07
CA PHE A 693 30.48 -11.10 45.89
C PHE A 693 29.59 -10.66 47.07
N TYR A 694 28.29 -10.42 46.83
CA TYR A 694 27.35 -10.04 47.89
C TYR A 694 26.98 -11.23 48.78
N VAL A 695 26.99 -12.46 48.25
CA VAL A 695 26.83 -13.66 49.09
C VAL A 695 28.00 -13.80 50.06
N ALA A 696 29.24 -13.70 49.57
CA ALA A 696 30.43 -13.72 50.41
C ALA A 696 30.37 -12.60 51.46
N GLN A 697 30.12 -11.35 51.04
CA GLN A 697 30.00 -10.19 51.94
C GLN A 697 28.93 -10.35 53.03
N LEU A 698 27.87 -11.13 52.81
CA LEU A 698 26.79 -11.35 53.77
C LEU A 698 26.95 -12.62 54.63
N PHE A 699 27.65 -13.65 54.13
CA PHE A 699 27.61 -15.01 54.69
C PHE A 699 28.96 -15.74 54.79
N GLU A 700 30.07 -15.19 54.27
CA GLU A 700 31.40 -15.81 54.37
C GLU A 700 31.92 -15.79 55.82
N GLU A 701 32.01 -14.63 56.44
CA GLU A 701 32.55 -14.44 57.80
C GLU A 701 31.82 -15.28 58.88
N LYS A 702 30.51 -15.51 58.71
CA LYS A 702 29.66 -16.20 59.71
C LYS A 702 29.31 -17.64 59.38
N ARG A 703 29.45 -18.07 58.12
CA ARG A 703 28.98 -19.40 57.64
C ARG A 703 29.88 -20.03 56.57
N GLY A 704 30.94 -19.37 56.10
CA GLY A 704 31.82 -19.84 55.03
C GLY A 704 31.19 -19.84 53.63
N ILE A 705 30.03 -19.20 53.43
CA ILE A 705 29.27 -19.31 52.18
C ILE A 705 29.66 -18.22 51.19
N VAL A 706 30.22 -18.63 50.06
CA VAL A 706 30.72 -17.73 48.99
C VAL A 706 29.97 -17.83 47.66
N SER A 707 28.94 -18.68 47.54
CA SER A 707 28.19 -18.86 46.28
C SER A 707 26.68 -18.88 46.45
N ILE A 708 25.95 -18.21 45.55
CA ILE A 708 24.48 -18.19 45.53
C ILE A 708 23.86 -19.58 45.25
N SER A 709 24.67 -20.50 44.73
CA SER A 709 24.28 -21.90 44.48
C SER A 709 24.21 -22.75 45.75
N ASP A 710 24.78 -22.29 46.88
CA ASP A 710 24.91 -23.06 48.10
C ASP A 710 23.55 -23.53 48.66
N PRO A 711 23.35 -24.84 48.89
CA PRO A 711 22.05 -25.39 49.30
C PRO A 711 21.60 -24.93 50.69
N SER A 712 22.52 -24.45 51.54
CA SER A 712 22.20 -23.96 52.88
C SER A 712 21.66 -22.51 52.90
N LEU A 713 21.73 -21.78 51.78
CA LEU A 713 21.12 -20.45 51.65
C LEU A 713 19.61 -20.56 51.43
N SER A 714 18.82 -20.09 52.39
CA SER A 714 17.36 -20.03 52.28
C SER A 714 16.89 -19.08 51.18
N ARG A 715 15.62 -19.22 50.76
CA ARG A 715 14.99 -18.32 49.77
C ARG A 715 15.02 -16.85 50.20
N LYS A 716 14.96 -16.56 51.52
CA LYS A 716 15.06 -15.19 52.06
C LYS A 716 16.48 -14.64 51.90
N GLU A 717 17.50 -15.41 52.28
CA GLU A 717 18.92 -15.02 52.19
C GLU A 717 19.38 -14.83 50.74
N ARG A 718 18.96 -15.71 49.83
CA ARG A 718 19.18 -15.53 48.39
C ARG A 718 18.54 -14.23 47.89
N THR A 719 17.31 -13.93 48.31
CA THR A 719 16.62 -12.67 47.96
C THR A 719 17.35 -11.45 48.49
N LEU A 720 17.90 -11.50 49.71
CA LEU A 720 18.71 -10.44 50.30
C LEU A 720 19.97 -10.15 49.46
N ALA A 721 20.72 -11.18 49.07
CA ALA A 721 21.91 -11.00 48.22
C ALA A 721 21.57 -10.33 46.86
N TYR A 722 20.46 -10.73 46.23
CA TYR A 722 19.98 -10.09 45.00
C TYR A 722 19.48 -8.64 45.23
N HIS A 723 18.93 -8.34 46.41
CA HIS A 723 18.57 -6.96 46.77
C HIS A 723 19.82 -6.07 46.89
N HIS A 724 20.87 -6.52 47.59
CA HIS A 724 22.15 -5.80 47.66
C HIS A 724 22.75 -5.57 46.27
N GLN A 725 22.77 -6.59 45.41
CA GLN A 725 23.20 -6.46 44.01
C GLN A 725 22.33 -5.46 43.21
N SER A 726 21.04 -5.31 43.53
CA SER A 726 20.16 -4.36 42.85
C SER A 726 20.42 -2.89 43.22
N LEU A 727 20.93 -2.64 44.43
CA LEU A 727 21.29 -1.31 44.92
C LEU A 727 22.66 -0.84 44.40
N ASP A 728 23.63 -1.74 44.33
CA ASP A 728 25.02 -1.46 43.89
C ASP A 728 25.18 -1.42 42.35
N ARG A 729 24.12 -1.02 41.62
CA ARG A 729 24.16 -0.84 40.15
C ARG A 729 24.77 0.51 39.79
N ASP A 730 25.53 0.56 38.70
CA ASP A 730 26.07 1.83 38.17
C ASP A 730 25.08 2.54 37.25
N TRP A 731 24.22 1.79 36.55
CA TRP A 731 23.20 2.35 35.66
C TRP A 731 21.88 1.59 35.74
N ARG A 732 20.78 2.31 35.49
CA ARG A 732 19.44 1.78 35.30
C ARG A 732 18.92 2.09 33.90
N ILE A 733 17.99 1.27 33.42
CA ILE A 733 17.20 1.56 32.23
C ILE A 733 15.93 2.27 32.69
N GLU A 734 15.74 3.51 32.26
CA GLU A 734 14.61 4.36 32.59
C GLU A 734 13.64 4.35 31.40
N THR A 735 12.48 3.70 31.56
CA THR A 735 11.43 3.59 30.54
C THR A 735 10.10 4.08 31.09
N SER A 736 9.73 5.30 30.66
CA SER A 736 8.51 6.00 31.02
C SER A 736 7.87 6.62 29.76
N PRO A 737 6.59 7.03 29.78
CA PRO A 737 5.87 7.49 28.58
C PRO A 737 6.50 8.67 27.84
N HIS A 738 7.41 9.42 28.48
CA HIS A 738 8.09 10.59 27.90
C HIS A 738 9.62 10.46 27.90
N ARG A 739 10.17 9.29 28.25
CA ARG A 739 11.62 9.06 28.36
C ARG A 739 11.97 7.58 28.31
N ALA A 740 12.70 7.18 27.26
CA ALA A 740 13.48 5.96 27.19
C ALA A 740 14.98 6.34 27.23
N SER A 741 15.73 5.93 28.25
CA SER A 741 17.15 6.29 28.38
C SER A 741 17.90 5.38 29.36
N VAL A 742 19.22 5.22 29.19
CA VAL A 742 20.08 4.67 30.24
C VAL A 742 20.57 5.80 31.15
N VAL A 743 20.35 5.67 32.45
CA VAL A 743 20.65 6.71 33.44
C VAL A 743 21.61 6.16 34.49
N ALA A 744 22.70 6.88 34.78
CA ALA A 744 23.58 6.54 35.89
C ALA A 744 22.81 6.58 37.22
N THR A 745 23.05 5.63 38.13
CA THR A 745 22.38 5.65 39.45
C THR A 745 22.74 6.89 40.27
N ARG A 746 23.92 7.48 40.01
CA ARG A 746 24.38 8.78 40.56
C ARG A 746 24.25 9.94 39.56
N CYS A 747 23.24 9.92 38.68
CA CYS A 747 22.95 11.02 37.76
C CYS A 747 22.73 12.33 38.52
N LEU A 748 23.31 13.44 38.05
CA LEU A 748 23.18 14.76 38.72
C LEU A 748 21.77 15.38 38.57
N ILE A 749 20.93 14.82 37.69
CA ILE A 749 19.57 15.28 37.32
C ILE A 749 19.57 16.65 36.62
N ARG A 750 20.19 17.67 37.21
CA ARG A 750 20.45 19.00 36.62
C ARG A 750 21.96 19.27 36.63
N PHE A 751 22.46 19.98 35.63
CA PHE A 751 23.87 20.38 35.56
C PHE A 751 24.04 21.63 34.69
N ALA A 752 25.16 22.32 34.87
CA ALA A 752 25.53 23.52 34.13
C ALA A 752 25.97 23.22 32.69
N VAL A 753 25.54 24.07 31.75
CA VAL A 753 26.10 24.17 30.40
C VAL A 753 26.37 25.65 30.04
N TYR A 754 27.41 25.90 29.25
CA TYR A 754 27.91 27.25 28.94
C TYR A 754 27.49 27.77 27.56
N ARG A 755 26.58 27.07 26.87
CA ARG A 755 25.99 27.47 25.59
C ARG A 755 24.50 27.16 25.62
N GLU A 756 23.68 28.09 25.16
CA GLU A 756 22.22 27.92 25.15
C GLU A 756 21.78 26.72 24.30
N ALA A 757 22.41 26.51 23.14
CA ALA A 757 22.16 25.36 22.27
C ALA A 757 22.47 23.99 22.94
N ASP A 758 23.33 23.95 23.95
CA ASP A 758 23.58 22.71 24.72
C ASP A 758 22.36 22.34 25.57
N VAL A 759 21.50 23.30 25.97
CA VAL A 759 20.33 23.07 26.83
C VAL A 759 19.32 22.13 26.16
N SER A 760 19.16 22.22 24.83
CA SER A 760 18.28 21.33 24.04
C SER A 760 18.98 20.08 23.48
N ASP A 761 20.32 20.07 23.29
CA ASP A 761 20.99 18.91 22.67
C ASP A 761 20.96 17.65 23.56
N ASN A 762 20.35 16.58 23.07
CA ASN A 762 20.26 15.29 23.77
C ASN A 762 21.59 14.51 23.84
N LYS A 763 22.64 14.95 23.12
CA LYS A 763 24.01 14.41 23.25
C LYS A 763 24.71 14.91 24.52
N VAL A 764 24.33 16.08 25.02
CA VAL A 764 24.96 16.70 26.19
C VAL A 764 24.33 16.12 27.46
N VAL A 765 25.10 15.34 28.21
CA VAL A 765 24.65 14.65 29.43
C VAL A 765 25.54 15.00 30.62
N CYS A 766 25.01 14.86 31.84
CA CYS A 766 25.80 15.11 33.04
C CYS A 766 27.00 14.14 33.12
N THR A 767 28.08 14.58 33.79
CA THR A 767 29.34 13.84 33.91
C THR A 767 29.16 12.40 34.41
N ALA A 768 28.24 12.16 35.35
CA ALA A 768 27.93 10.82 35.85
C ALA A 768 27.33 9.89 34.78
N CYS A 769 26.43 10.39 33.93
CA CYS A 769 25.89 9.62 32.79
C CYS A 769 26.96 9.41 31.70
N TRP A 770 27.79 10.43 31.43
CA TRP A 770 28.91 10.28 30.49
C TRP A 770 29.92 9.23 30.97
N ALA A 771 30.22 9.18 32.26
CA ALA A 771 31.10 8.17 32.85
C ALA A 771 30.59 6.73 32.62
N VAL A 772 29.27 6.49 32.68
CA VAL A 772 28.69 5.20 32.28
C VAL A 772 28.97 4.89 30.80
N PHE A 773 28.80 5.86 29.90
CA PHE A 773 29.12 5.66 28.47
C PHE A 773 30.60 5.38 28.21
N LEU A 774 31.51 5.86 29.05
CA LEU A 774 32.95 5.59 28.94
C LEU A 774 33.37 4.20 29.46
N ARG A 775 32.57 3.56 30.32
CA ARG A 775 32.91 2.24 30.90
C ARG A 775 32.94 1.13 29.86
N LYS A 776 33.94 0.26 29.97
CA LYS A 776 34.14 -0.91 29.10
C LYS A 776 32.98 -1.90 29.21
N GLU A 777 32.40 -2.01 30.39
CA GLU A 777 31.31 -2.93 30.74
C GLU A 777 30.02 -2.51 30.03
N PHE A 778 29.69 -1.21 30.05
CA PHE A 778 28.54 -0.66 29.35
C PHE A 778 28.72 -0.71 27.82
N ARG A 779 29.91 -0.34 27.32
CA ARG A 779 30.25 -0.48 25.89
C ARG A 779 30.17 -1.93 25.41
N THR A 780 30.57 -2.88 26.25
CA THR A 780 30.39 -4.32 25.97
C THR A 780 28.91 -4.70 26.00
N ALA A 781 28.13 -4.15 26.94
CA ALA A 781 26.69 -4.41 27.03
C ALA A 781 25.94 -3.95 25.77
N ILE A 782 26.10 -2.71 25.30
CA ILE A 782 25.38 -2.19 24.11
C ILE A 782 25.81 -2.87 22.80
N ASN A 783 26.97 -3.54 22.77
CA ASN A 783 27.49 -4.24 21.59
C ASN A 783 27.13 -5.74 21.55
N ARG A 784 26.48 -6.31 22.56
CA ARG A 784 25.95 -7.68 22.50
C ARG A 784 24.68 -7.73 21.66
N ASN A 785 24.64 -8.63 20.68
CA ASN A 785 23.38 -9.07 20.07
C ASN A 785 22.46 -9.66 21.17
N ARG A 786 21.16 -9.36 21.11
CA ARG A 786 20.11 -9.82 22.05
C ARG A 786 18.91 -10.47 21.35
N ASP A 787 18.99 -10.64 20.04
CA ASP A 787 17.96 -11.25 19.23
C ASP A 787 17.78 -12.70 19.71
N LYS A 788 16.55 -13.06 20.05
CA LYS A 788 16.20 -14.37 20.63
C LYS A 788 14.96 -14.92 19.95
N THR A 789 14.93 -16.22 19.75
CA THR A 789 13.70 -16.91 19.35
C THR A 789 12.74 -17.04 20.55
N TYR A 790 11.45 -17.20 20.29
CA TYR A 790 10.41 -17.39 21.31
C TYR A 790 10.78 -18.47 22.35
N GLN A 791 11.31 -19.61 21.90
CA GLN A 791 11.77 -20.69 22.79
C GLN A 791 12.97 -20.30 23.70
N GLN A 792 13.79 -19.33 23.28
CA GLN A 792 14.88 -18.76 24.09
C GLN A 792 14.40 -17.66 25.04
N LEU A 793 13.31 -16.95 24.70
CA LEU A 793 12.66 -15.99 25.60
C LEU A 793 12.04 -16.70 26.80
N ILE A 794 11.27 -17.78 26.58
CA ILE A 794 10.69 -18.61 27.65
C ILE A 794 11.76 -19.13 28.64
N ARG A 795 12.97 -19.44 28.14
CA ARG A 795 14.11 -19.93 28.93
C ARG A 795 14.93 -18.82 29.61
N THR A 796 14.53 -17.55 29.50
CA THR A 796 15.26 -16.43 30.14
C THR A 796 14.97 -16.39 31.65
N PRO A 797 15.98 -16.29 32.54
CA PRO A 797 15.73 -16.38 33.98
C PRO A 797 14.86 -15.25 34.53
N LYS A 798 13.69 -15.63 35.07
CA LYS A 798 12.60 -14.75 35.58
C LYS A 798 13.05 -13.72 36.63
N LEU A 799 14.22 -13.92 37.24
CA LEU A 799 14.79 -13.08 38.30
C LEU A 799 15.32 -11.74 37.80
N TYR A 800 15.70 -11.64 36.53
CA TYR A 800 16.28 -10.42 35.95
C TYR A 800 15.30 -9.59 35.13
N SER A 801 14.06 -10.06 34.94
CA SER A 801 13.00 -9.41 34.17
C SER A 801 11.93 -8.78 35.07
N ASN A 802 11.14 -7.84 34.54
CA ASN A 802 9.98 -7.30 35.25
C ASN A 802 8.91 -8.41 35.47
N PRO A 803 8.53 -8.73 36.72
CA PRO A 803 7.61 -9.81 37.01
C PRO A 803 6.16 -9.55 36.55
N ILE A 804 5.79 -8.29 36.28
CA ILE A 804 4.46 -7.92 35.76
C ILE A 804 4.42 -8.19 34.24
N GLN A 805 5.42 -7.74 33.49
CA GLN A 805 5.52 -8.01 32.04
C GLN A 805 5.56 -9.51 31.76
N TYR A 806 6.37 -10.26 32.52
CA TYR A 806 6.43 -11.72 32.40
C TYR A 806 5.08 -12.40 32.73
N ARG A 807 4.35 -11.91 33.74
CA ARG A 807 3.02 -12.46 34.09
C ARG A 807 2.02 -12.24 32.96
N LEU A 808 1.98 -11.05 32.37
CA LEU A 808 1.08 -10.73 31.26
C LEU A 808 1.39 -11.57 30.02
N MET A 809 2.67 -11.69 29.63
CA MET A 809 3.09 -12.55 28.52
C MET A 809 2.83 -14.05 28.75
N ALA A 810 2.86 -14.51 30.00
CA ALA A 810 2.57 -15.90 30.35
C ALA A 810 1.08 -16.21 30.56
N GLN A 811 0.22 -15.19 30.62
CA GLN A 811 -1.22 -15.34 30.86
C GLN A 811 -2.06 -15.25 29.57
N TYR A 812 -1.53 -14.65 28.51
CA TYR A 812 -2.25 -14.42 27.25
C TYR A 812 -1.40 -14.83 26.04
N GLU A 813 -1.72 -15.98 25.45
CA GLU A 813 -1.10 -16.44 24.22
C GLU A 813 -1.39 -15.46 23.05
N GLY A 814 -0.41 -15.25 22.18
CA GLY A 814 -0.49 -14.27 21.09
C GLY A 814 -0.30 -12.79 21.49
N LEU A 815 -0.21 -12.45 22.79
CA LEU A 815 0.03 -11.07 23.24
C LEU A 815 1.36 -10.50 22.73
N GLU A 816 2.39 -11.34 22.57
CA GLU A 816 3.68 -10.96 21.96
C GLU A 816 3.50 -10.43 20.52
N ALA A 817 2.66 -11.08 19.71
CA ALA A 817 2.44 -10.67 18.32
C ALA A 817 1.73 -9.30 18.23
N LEU A 818 0.79 -9.04 19.14
CA LEU A 818 0.10 -7.74 19.26
C LEU A 818 1.04 -6.59 19.64
N LEU A 819 2.13 -6.89 20.37
CA LEU A 819 3.09 -5.91 20.86
C LEU A 819 4.31 -5.71 19.94
N THR A 820 4.75 -6.74 19.20
CA THR A 820 6.06 -6.74 18.52
C THR A 820 6.03 -6.40 17.03
N ASN A 821 4.94 -6.67 16.29
CA ASN A 821 4.89 -6.38 14.85
C ASN A 821 3.44 -6.22 14.32
N PRO A 822 2.80 -5.04 14.50
CA PRO A 822 1.40 -4.84 14.12
C PRO A 822 1.12 -4.99 12.61
N SER A 823 2.15 -4.84 11.77
CA SER A 823 2.10 -5.05 10.32
C SER A 823 2.07 -6.52 9.88
N LYS A 824 2.41 -7.47 10.77
CA LYS A 824 2.43 -8.93 10.47
C LYS A 824 1.31 -9.71 11.15
N LEU A 825 0.34 -9.03 11.74
CA LEU A 825 -0.77 -9.68 12.45
C LEU A 825 -1.69 -10.47 11.51
N GLY A 826 -2.03 -11.71 11.90
CA GLY A 826 -3.11 -12.48 11.30
C GLY A 826 -4.46 -11.75 11.42
N VAL A 827 -5.40 -12.04 10.50
CA VAL A 827 -6.66 -11.29 10.37
C VAL A 827 -7.47 -11.26 11.68
N MET A 828 -7.51 -12.37 12.43
CA MET A 828 -8.25 -12.45 13.70
C MET A 828 -7.67 -11.55 14.80
N LEU A 829 -6.34 -11.36 14.85
CA LEU A 829 -5.71 -10.44 15.80
C LEU A 829 -5.89 -8.98 15.38
N ARG A 830 -5.95 -8.69 14.06
CA ARG A 830 -6.36 -7.37 13.54
C ARG A 830 -7.84 -7.07 13.84
N PHE A 831 -8.70 -8.07 13.74
CA PHE A 831 -10.11 -7.95 14.12
C PHE A 831 -10.26 -7.69 15.63
N ALA A 832 -9.67 -8.53 16.49
CA ALA A 832 -9.72 -8.33 17.95
C ALA A 832 -9.18 -6.95 18.38
N ARG A 833 -8.07 -6.49 17.78
CA ARG A 833 -7.54 -5.13 18.00
C ARG A 833 -8.50 -4.05 17.51
N GLY A 834 -9.14 -4.22 16.35
CA GLY A 834 -10.11 -3.25 15.82
C GLY A 834 -11.38 -3.16 16.68
N VAL A 835 -11.88 -4.28 17.22
CA VAL A 835 -12.99 -4.29 18.19
C VAL A 835 -12.59 -3.56 19.47
N ALA A 836 -11.41 -3.85 20.03
CA ALA A 836 -10.91 -3.18 21.25
C ALA A 836 -10.64 -1.67 21.08
N LEU A 837 -10.40 -1.21 19.84
CA LEU A 837 -10.27 0.20 19.48
C LEU A 837 -11.58 0.84 18.98
N GLY A 838 -12.70 0.11 19.00
CA GLY A 838 -14.01 0.60 18.56
C GLY A 838 -14.15 0.84 17.05
N HIS A 839 -13.21 0.37 16.22
CA HIS A 839 -13.18 0.61 14.77
C HIS A 839 -14.40 0.08 14.02
N TYR A 840 -15.13 -0.88 14.61
CA TYR A 840 -16.29 -1.56 14.02
C TYR A 840 -17.61 -1.26 14.75
N ASN A 841 -17.66 -0.27 15.65
CA ASN A 841 -18.86 0.04 16.46
C ASN A 841 -20.09 0.45 15.62
N ASP A 842 -19.84 0.90 14.39
CA ASP A 842 -20.78 1.16 13.31
C ASP A 842 -21.36 -0.12 12.68
N LEU A 843 -20.58 -1.20 12.63
CA LEU A 843 -20.98 -2.50 12.05
C LEU A 843 -21.80 -3.35 13.04
N LYS A 844 -22.79 -2.74 13.71
CA LYS A 844 -23.56 -3.35 14.83
C LYS A 844 -24.16 -4.72 14.50
N VAL A 845 -24.70 -4.89 13.28
CA VAL A 845 -25.27 -6.18 12.81
C VAL A 845 -24.19 -7.27 12.75
N PHE A 846 -22.98 -6.93 12.29
CA PHE A 846 -21.84 -7.85 12.21
C PHE A 846 -21.24 -8.15 13.59
N LEU A 847 -21.12 -7.15 14.47
CA LEU A 847 -20.73 -7.38 15.86
C LEU A 847 -21.74 -8.26 16.60
N GLY A 848 -23.04 -8.02 16.42
CA GLY A 848 -24.11 -8.84 16.99
C GLY A 848 -24.15 -10.27 16.46
N LEU A 849 -23.78 -10.49 15.19
CA LEU A 849 -23.53 -11.82 14.63
C LEU A 849 -22.33 -12.49 15.34
N VAL A 850 -21.19 -11.81 15.44
CA VAL A 850 -19.98 -12.37 16.08
C VAL A 850 -20.24 -12.71 17.55
N GLU A 851 -20.86 -11.81 18.32
CA GLU A 851 -21.29 -12.04 19.69
C GLU A 851 -22.22 -13.26 19.79
N THR A 852 -23.23 -13.34 18.92
CA THR A 852 -24.18 -14.45 18.88
C THR A 852 -23.49 -15.79 18.62
N MET A 853 -22.53 -15.84 17.69
CA MET A 853 -21.77 -17.05 17.37
C MET A 853 -20.82 -17.46 18.50
N VAL A 854 -20.17 -16.50 19.17
CA VAL A 854 -19.33 -16.76 20.35
C VAL A 854 -20.18 -17.31 21.50
N LEU A 855 -21.25 -16.61 21.90
CA LEU A 855 -22.13 -17.02 23.00
C LEU A 855 -22.81 -18.38 22.75
N ALA A 856 -23.17 -18.69 21.50
CA ALA A 856 -23.70 -20.00 21.13
C ALA A 856 -22.65 -21.11 21.25
N THR A 857 -21.40 -20.81 20.89
CA THR A 857 -20.27 -21.75 21.01
C THR A 857 -19.88 -21.97 22.47
N GLU A 858 -19.85 -20.92 23.30
CA GLU A 858 -19.65 -21.05 24.75
C GLU A 858 -20.71 -21.94 25.41
N ARG A 859 -21.99 -21.76 25.05
CA ARG A 859 -23.07 -22.61 25.57
C ARG A 859 -22.90 -24.07 25.17
N ARG A 860 -22.54 -24.34 23.90
CA ARG A 860 -22.23 -25.70 23.43
C ARG A 860 -21.08 -26.32 24.23
N ILE A 861 -19.98 -25.59 24.44
CA ILE A 861 -18.83 -26.05 25.24
C ILE A 861 -19.23 -26.34 26.71
N ARG A 862 -20.17 -25.56 27.27
CA ARG A 862 -20.70 -25.77 28.63
C ARG A 862 -21.81 -26.84 28.70
N GLY A 863 -22.17 -27.51 27.60
CA GLY A 863 -23.28 -28.46 27.55
C GLY A 863 -24.68 -27.84 27.74
N VAL A 864 -24.81 -26.50 27.64
CA VAL A 864 -26.04 -25.77 27.93
C VAL A 864 -26.88 -25.59 26.66
N GLY A 865 -28.15 -26.00 26.73
CA GLY A 865 -29.10 -25.86 25.63
C GLY A 865 -29.39 -24.40 25.23
N MET A 866 -29.92 -24.23 24.02
CA MET A 866 -30.24 -22.91 23.44
C MET A 866 -31.58 -22.32 23.92
N GLN A 867 -32.14 -22.86 25.01
CA GLN A 867 -33.30 -22.29 25.70
C GLN A 867 -32.92 -20.94 26.33
N ASN A 868 -33.81 -19.96 26.29
CA ASN A 868 -33.55 -18.59 26.78
C ASN A 868 -32.21 -18.00 26.25
N PHE A 869 -31.91 -18.22 24.98
CA PHE A 869 -30.81 -17.55 24.30
C PHE A 869 -31.19 -16.10 23.98
N LYS A 870 -30.40 -15.13 24.43
CA LYS A 870 -30.58 -13.71 24.12
C LYS A 870 -29.77 -13.38 22.87
N TYR A 871 -30.45 -12.92 21.82
CA TYR A 871 -29.83 -12.34 20.62
C TYR A 871 -29.69 -10.82 20.80
N PRO A 872 -28.56 -10.21 20.38
CA PRO A 872 -28.41 -8.76 20.24
C PRO A 872 -29.51 -8.17 19.35
N GLN A 873 -29.88 -6.91 19.60
CA GLN A 873 -31.06 -6.30 19.00
C GLN A 873 -30.92 -6.18 17.47
N GLU A 874 -29.78 -5.65 17.02
CA GLU A 874 -29.48 -5.35 15.63
C GLU A 874 -29.39 -6.65 14.79
N TRP A 875 -28.83 -7.72 15.37
CA TRP A 875 -28.80 -9.04 14.74
C TRP A 875 -30.20 -9.67 14.66
N ARG A 876 -31.04 -9.51 15.69
CA ARG A 876 -32.45 -9.94 15.67
C ARG A 876 -33.25 -9.18 14.62
N GLU A 877 -33.08 -7.86 14.53
CA GLU A 877 -33.84 -7.00 13.61
C GLU A 877 -33.44 -7.24 12.16
N PHE A 878 -32.15 -7.40 11.89
CA PHE A 878 -31.64 -7.86 10.60
C PHE A 878 -32.20 -9.24 10.21
N GLY A 879 -32.21 -10.20 11.14
CA GLY A 879 -32.84 -11.50 10.94
C GLY A 879 -34.34 -11.41 10.62
N ALA A 880 -35.08 -10.59 11.37
CA ALA A 880 -36.49 -10.34 11.11
C ALA A 880 -36.73 -9.70 9.73
N LEU A 881 -35.88 -8.74 9.31
CA LEU A 881 -35.92 -8.12 7.99
C LEU A 881 -35.69 -9.14 6.87
N ILE A 882 -34.64 -9.96 6.96
CA ILE A 882 -34.38 -11.05 5.99
C ILE A 882 -35.59 -11.98 5.91
N ARG A 883 -36.21 -12.31 7.05
CA ARG A 883 -37.40 -13.18 7.09
C ARG A 883 -38.61 -12.55 6.40
N MET A 884 -38.85 -11.25 6.57
CA MET A 884 -39.94 -10.56 5.89
C MET A 884 -39.71 -10.50 4.37
N THR A 885 -38.49 -10.17 3.94
CA THR A 885 -38.13 -10.06 2.51
C THR A 885 -38.07 -11.42 1.81
N SER A 886 -37.56 -12.45 2.49
CA SER A 886 -37.44 -13.81 1.95
C SER A 886 -37.29 -14.84 3.08
N PRO A 887 -38.39 -15.49 3.53
CA PRO A 887 -38.34 -16.55 4.54
C PRO A 887 -37.40 -17.70 4.15
N ARG A 888 -37.22 -17.94 2.84
CA ARG A 888 -36.29 -18.95 2.31
C ARG A 888 -34.82 -18.53 2.45
N SER A 889 -34.50 -17.23 2.38
CA SER A 889 -33.15 -16.72 2.74
C SER A 889 -32.92 -16.72 4.24
N TYR A 890 -33.96 -16.47 5.04
CA TYR A 890 -33.85 -16.49 6.49
C TYR A 890 -33.54 -17.89 7.03
N ARG A 891 -34.32 -18.90 6.58
CA ARG A 891 -33.98 -20.32 6.81
C ARG A 891 -32.55 -20.59 6.36
N SER A 892 -32.23 -20.11 5.16
CA SER A 892 -30.96 -20.35 4.51
C SER A 892 -29.77 -19.95 5.39
N MET A 893 -29.71 -18.66 5.73
CA MET A 893 -28.72 -18.07 6.62
C MET A 893 -28.77 -18.67 8.05
N ALA A 894 -29.92 -19.15 8.51
CA ALA A 894 -30.06 -19.83 9.80
C ALA A 894 -29.47 -21.26 9.84
N GLN A 895 -29.07 -21.83 8.70
CA GLN A 895 -28.27 -23.07 8.65
C GLN A 895 -26.79 -22.81 8.95
N HIS A 896 -26.25 -21.67 8.50
CA HIS A 896 -24.83 -21.32 8.67
C HIS A 896 -24.58 -20.46 9.92
N PHE A 897 -25.48 -19.51 10.23
CA PHE A 897 -25.37 -18.58 11.34
C PHE A 897 -26.42 -18.88 12.41
N ARG A 898 -26.07 -18.62 13.67
CA ARG A 898 -27.01 -18.79 14.77
C ARG A 898 -28.04 -17.65 14.76
N MET A 899 -29.21 -17.93 14.18
CA MET A 899 -30.36 -17.04 14.14
C MET A 899 -31.45 -17.44 15.15
N GLU A 900 -32.45 -16.58 15.35
CA GLU A 900 -33.61 -16.84 16.19
C GLU A 900 -34.59 -17.83 15.51
N SER A 901 -35.45 -18.54 16.25
CA SER A 901 -36.39 -19.46 15.61
C SER A 901 -37.52 -18.70 14.90
N GLU A 902 -37.98 -19.22 13.75
CA GLU A 902 -39.13 -18.64 13.03
C GLU A 902 -40.38 -18.51 13.93
N ARG A 903 -40.60 -19.47 14.85
CA ARG A 903 -41.68 -19.42 15.85
C ARG A 903 -41.50 -18.26 16.83
N SER A 904 -40.28 -18.00 17.31
CA SER A 904 -39.99 -16.89 18.24
C SER A 904 -40.12 -15.52 17.57
N ILE A 905 -39.67 -15.39 16.32
CA ILE A 905 -39.93 -14.17 15.53
C ILE A 905 -41.43 -14.00 15.27
N GLN A 906 -42.19 -15.06 14.98
CA GLN A 906 -43.65 -15.00 14.81
C GLN A 906 -44.36 -14.53 16.09
N HIS A 907 -43.98 -15.10 17.23
CA HIS A 907 -44.51 -14.72 18.55
C HIS A 907 -44.20 -13.24 18.86
N THR A 908 -42.95 -12.81 18.66
CA THR A 908 -42.55 -11.40 18.86
C THR A 908 -43.30 -10.46 17.90
N THR A 909 -43.51 -10.87 16.64
CA THR A 909 -44.21 -10.07 15.61
C THR A 909 -45.75 -10.14 15.70
N SER A 910 -46.31 -11.01 16.54
CA SER A 910 -47.74 -10.99 16.91
C SER A 910 -48.00 -10.18 18.19
N GLN A 911 -46.94 -9.82 18.92
CA GLN A 911 -47.01 -8.90 20.07
C GLN A 911 -46.65 -7.45 19.71
N ARG A 912 -46.02 -7.20 18.55
CA ARG A 912 -45.81 -5.84 18.02
C ARG A 912 -47.14 -5.23 17.52
N PRO A 913 -47.38 -3.92 17.70
CA PRO A 913 -48.50 -3.23 17.06
C PRO A 913 -48.38 -3.35 15.54
N ARG A 914 -49.50 -3.56 14.87
CA ARG A 914 -49.58 -3.79 13.41
C ARG A 914 -50.22 -2.60 12.71
N PHE A 915 -50.09 -2.59 11.38
CA PHE A 915 -50.82 -1.68 10.51
C PHE A 915 -52.33 -1.75 10.82
N PRO A 916 -53.03 -0.60 11.01
CA PRO A 916 -54.44 -0.61 11.42
C PRO A 916 -55.35 -1.23 10.35
N LEU A 917 -56.33 -2.02 10.79
CA LEU A 917 -57.28 -2.68 9.90
C LEU A 917 -58.42 -1.75 9.47
N GLY A 918 -58.09 -0.86 8.53
CA GLY A 918 -58.99 0.14 7.94
C GLY A 918 -58.53 1.57 8.24
N ILE A 919 -59.39 2.54 7.91
CA ILE A 919 -59.20 3.94 8.31
C ILE A 919 -59.65 4.06 9.78
N THR A 920 -58.71 4.37 10.67
CA THR A 920 -58.93 4.46 12.12
C THR A 920 -58.32 5.75 12.67
N GLU A 921 -58.65 6.13 13.90
CA GLU A 921 -57.98 7.23 14.60
C GLU A 921 -56.45 7.03 14.63
N LYS A 922 -56.00 5.78 14.80
CA LYS A 922 -54.57 5.43 14.74
C LYS A 922 -53.94 5.65 13.35
N SER A 923 -54.70 5.55 12.27
CA SER A 923 -54.24 5.91 10.92
C SER A 923 -53.97 7.42 10.82
N PHE A 924 -54.79 8.26 11.46
CA PHE A 924 -54.58 9.71 11.52
C PHE A 924 -53.42 10.10 12.46
N GLU A 925 -53.23 9.41 13.59
CA GLU A 925 -52.03 9.59 14.42
C GLU A 925 -50.74 9.30 13.64
N ILE A 926 -50.70 8.20 12.88
CA ILE A 926 -49.53 7.83 12.05
C ILE A 926 -49.29 8.89 10.96
N LEU A 927 -50.36 9.42 10.35
CA LEU A 927 -50.24 10.50 9.38
C LEU A 927 -49.73 11.81 10.00
N ALA A 928 -50.19 12.17 11.21
CA ALA A 928 -49.72 13.35 11.93
C ALA A 928 -48.23 13.22 12.30
N GLN A 929 -47.79 12.03 12.74
CA GLN A 929 -46.37 11.75 13.00
C GLN A 929 -45.53 11.85 11.72
N TYR A 930 -45.96 11.22 10.62
CA TYR A 930 -45.29 11.32 9.31
C TYR A 930 -45.16 12.78 8.83
N CYS A 931 -46.14 13.64 9.09
CA CYS A 931 -46.00 15.07 8.80
C CYS A 931 -44.96 15.73 9.71
N GLN A 932 -44.94 15.43 11.03
CA GLN A 932 -43.92 15.95 11.95
C GLN A 932 -42.49 15.48 11.59
N ASP A 933 -42.31 14.21 11.25
CA ASP A 933 -41.01 13.61 10.94
C ASP A 933 -40.32 14.28 9.73
N TYR A 934 -41.11 14.77 8.78
CA TYR A 934 -40.65 15.54 7.61
C TYR A 934 -40.81 17.07 7.79
N GLY A 935 -41.15 17.57 8.98
CA GLY A 935 -41.34 19.00 9.26
C GLY A 935 -42.47 19.66 8.48
N TYR A 936 -43.42 18.88 7.95
CA TYR A 936 -44.48 19.35 7.06
C TYR A 936 -45.62 20.02 7.85
N PRO A 937 -46.05 21.25 7.50
CA PRO A 937 -47.10 21.95 8.23
C PRO A 937 -48.44 21.21 8.17
N SER A 938 -49.10 21.04 9.32
CA SER A 938 -50.37 20.31 9.45
C SER A 938 -51.57 20.95 8.74
N ASN A 939 -51.42 22.20 8.26
CA ASN A 939 -52.42 22.94 7.50
C ASN A 939 -52.13 22.99 5.98
N TYR A 940 -51.12 22.26 5.49
CA TYR A 940 -50.75 22.23 4.06
C TYR A 940 -51.35 21.00 3.34
N PRO A 941 -51.59 21.08 2.01
CA PRO A 941 -52.33 20.07 1.27
C PRO A 941 -51.53 18.78 1.04
N LEU A 942 -52.06 17.65 1.50
CA LEU A 942 -51.52 16.32 1.25
C LEU A 942 -52.13 15.70 0.00
N CYS A 943 -51.33 15.02 -0.82
CA CYS A 943 -51.83 14.21 -1.93
C CYS A 943 -52.39 12.90 -1.39
N PHE A 944 -53.68 12.65 -1.63
CA PHE A 944 -54.32 11.36 -1.32
C PHE A 944 -54.54 10.58 -2.62
N SER A 945 -54.09 9.33 -2.66
CA SER A 945 -54.22 8.47 -3.83
C SER A 945 -54.69 7.07 -3.46
N VAL A 946 -55.25 6.37 -4.45
CA VAL A 946 -55.85 5.05 -4.31
C VAL A 946 -55.29 4.13 -5.38
N ASP A 947 -54.75 2.98 -4.98
CA ASP A 947 -54.33 1.91 -5.89
C ASP A 947 -55.19 0.65 -5.67
N ASP A 948 -55.53 -0.04 -6.76
CA ASP A 948 -56.46 -1.18 -6.83
C ASP A 948 -55.71 -2.45 -7.29
N THR A 949 -54.54 -2.73 -6.68
CA THR A 949 -53.66 -3.85 -7.03
C THR A 949 -54.37 -5.21 -7.00
N LYS A 950 -54.19 -6.00 -8.06
CA LYS A 950 -54.65 -7.41 -8.12
C LYS A 950 -53.70 -8.31 -7.33
N LEU A 951 -54.24 -9.22 -6.53
CA LEU A 951 -53.48 -10.22 -5.78
C LEU A 951 -54.06 -11.63 -6.00
N PHE A 952 -53.29 -12.65 -5.64
CA PHE A 952 -53.82 -14.01 -5.50
C PHE A 952 -54.88 -14.04 -4.38
N PRO A 953 -56.11 -14.52 -4.64
CA PRO A 953 -57.15 -14.55 -3.61
C PRO A 953 -56.76 -15.47 -2.45
N ALA A 954 -56.70 -14.92 -1.24
CA ALA A 954 -56.39 -15.67 -0.02
C ALA A 954 -57.16 -15.08 1.17
N MET A 955 -57.54 -15.94 2.12
CA MET A 955 -58.02 -15.53 3.44
C MET A 955 -57.00 -15.97 4.49
N GLN A 956 -56.77 -15.15 5.52
CA GLN A 956 -55.84 -15.48 6.61
C GLN A 956 -56.40 -15.02 7.97
N PRO A 957 -56.17 -15.79 9.05
CA PRO A 957 -56.44 -15.33 10.41
C PRO A 957 -55.35 -14.34 10.86
N LEU A 958 -55.77 -13.18 11.34
CA LEU A 958 -54.90 -12.10 11.83
C LEU A 958 -55.26 -11.78 13.28
N TYR A 959 -54.29 -11.93 14.18
CA TYR A 959 -54.43 -11.53 15.58
C TYR A 959 -54.15 -10.05 15.75
N ASP A 960 -55.13 -9.31 16.27
CA ASP A 960 -54.98 -7.93 16.69
C ASP A 960 -54.58 -7.86 18.17
N GLY A 961 -53.42 -7.25 18.44
CA GLY A 961 -52.85 -7.14 19.79
C GLY A 961 -53.70 -6.30 20.74
N PRO A 962 -54.10 -5.06 20.37
CA PRO A 962 -54.95 -4.19 21.18
C PRO A 962 -56.30 -4.81 21.59
N SER A 963 -57.09 -5.32 20.64
CA SER A 963 -58.39 -5.97 20.93
C SER A 963 -58.26 -7.43 21.38
N LYS A 964 -57.04 -7.98 21.44
CA LYS A 964 -56.70 -9.35 21.85
C LYS A 964 -57.52 -10.43 21.14
N THR A 965 -57.83 -10.19 19.88
CA THR A 965 -58.86 -10.89 19.11
C THR A 965 -58.31 -11.33 17.76
N TRP A 966 -58.75 -12.49 17.26
CA TRP A 966 -58.48 -12.91 15.88
C TRP A 966 -59.58 -12.43 14.95
N TYR A 967 -59.19 -12.00 13.75
CA TYR A 967 -60.08 -11.64 12.65
C TYR A 967 -59.70 -12.42 11.39
N LEU A 968 -60.67 -12.86 10.61
CA LEU A 968 -60.46 -13.40 9.27
C LEU A 968 -60.39 -12.23 8.27
N VAL A 969 -59.21 -12.01 7.69
CA VAL A 969 -58.96 -10.98 6.67
C VAL A 969 -58.81 -11.59 5.29
N GLY A 970 -59.01 -10.78 4.24
CA GLY A 970 -59.03 -11.24 2.84
C GLY A 970 -60.43 -11.46 2.26
N LEU A 971 -61.49 -11.11 3.01
CA LEU A 971 -62.87 -11.04 2.52
C LEU A 971 -63.12 -9.68 1.81
N PRO A 972 -63.90 -9.64 0.72
CA PRO A 972 -64.17 -8.41 -0.01
C PRO A 972 -65.13 -7.47 0.75
N GLY A 973 -64.75 -6.19 0.88
CA GLY A 973 -65.50 -5.16 1.60
C GLY A 973 -65.13 -5.08 3.08
N ALA A 974 -65.73 -4.14 3.81
CA ALA A 974 -65.35 -3.82 5.20
C ALA A 974 -65.69 -4.91 6.25
N GLN A 975 -66.19 -6.07 5.83
CA GLN A 975 -66.67 -7.13 6.72
C GLN A 975 -65.51 -8.01 7.23
N GLN A 976 -64.85 -7.55 8.29
CA GLN A 976 -63.92 -8.37 9.07
C GLN A 976 -64.72 -9.34 9.95
N LEU A 977 -64.49 -10.65 9.82
CA LEU A 977 -65.18 -11.64 10.66
C LEU A 977 -64.34 -11.95 11.91
N GLN A 978 -64.91 -11.74 13.10
CA GLN A 978 -64.28 -12.12 14.36
C GLN A 978 -64.17 -13.66 14.45
N VAL A 979 -63.02 -14.15 14.91
CA VAL A 979 -62.72 -15.56 15.11
C VAL A 979 -62.43 -15.78 16.60
N LYS A 980 -63.26 -16.57 17.27
CA LYS A 980 -63.17 -16.86 18.72
C LYS A 980 -62.53 -18.21 19.01
N SER A 981 -62.45 -19.11 18.03
CA SER A 981 -61.83 -20.43 18.16
C SER A 981 -61.31 -20.98 16.82
N ALA A 982 -60.43 -21.99 16.87
CA ALA A 982 -59.94 -22.68 15.68
C ALA A 982 -61.05 -23.42 14.91
N ALA A 983 -61.99 -24.06 15.61
CA ALA A 983 -63.13 -24.72 14.99
C ALA A 983 -64.08 -23.73 14.28
N GLU A 984 -64.21 -22.51 14.81
CA GLU A 984 -64.96 -21.43 14.13
C GLU A 984 -64.21 -20.95 12.87
N LEU A 985 -62.87 -20.88 12.89
CA LEU A 985 -62.05 -20.56 11.70
C LEU A 985 -62.23 -21.62 10.59
N GLU A 986 -62.15 -22.91 10.94
CA GLU A 986 -62.39 -24.02 10.01
C GLU A 986 -63.80 -23.93 9.41
N THR A 987 -64.82 -23.75 10.27
CA THR A 987 -66.22 -23.56 9.86
C THR A 987 -66.41 -22.33 8.96
N LEU A 988 -65.64 -21.25 9.14
CA LEU A 988 -65.70 -20.06 8.28
C LEU A 988 -65.00 -20.28 6.93
N ILE A 989 -63.93 -21.07 6.87
CA ILE A 989 -63.26 -21.42 5.61
C ILE A 989 -64.16 -22.35 4.77
N ASP A 990 -64.76 -23.37 5.38
CA ASP A 990 -65.64 -24.35 4.70
C ASP A 990 -66.92 -23.75 4.13
N ARG A 991 -67.37 -22.58 4.61
CA ARG A 991 -68.52 -21.83 4.07
C ARG A 991 -68.33 -21.29 2.66
N LYS A 992 -67.16 -21.50 2.03
CA LYS A 992 -66.84 -21.06 0.66
C LYS A 992 -67.03 -19.55 0.46
N HIS A 993 -66.65 -18.75 1.45
CA HIS A 993 -66.57 -17.30 1.26
C HIS A 993 -65.55 -16.97 0.15
N ASN A 994 -65.96 -16.17 -0.83
CA ASN A 994 -65.09 -15.78 -1.93
C ASN A 994 -64.00 -14.81 -1.45
N ALA A 995 -62.75 -15.25 -1.45
CA ALA A 995 -61.60 -14.40 -1.12
C ALA A 995 -61.46 -13.24 -2.13
N ALA A 996 -60.97 -12.10 -1.66
CA ALA A 996 -60.80 -10.89 -2.45
C ALA A 996 -59.65 -11.05 -3.49
N PRO A 997 -59.91 -10.88 -4.80
CA PRO A 997 -58.90 -10.92 -5.87
C PRO A 997 -58.14 -9.60 -6.07
N LYS A 998 -58.44 -8.59 -5.25
CA LYS A 998 -57.86 -7.25 -5.30
C LYS A 998 -57.68 -6.69 -3.90
N LEU A 999 -56.71 -5.80 -3.76
CA LEU A 999 -56.45 -5.00 -2.59
C LEU A 999 -56.53 -3.52 -2.97
N ARG A 1000 -57.35 -2.75 -2.25
CA ARG A 1000 -57.32 -1.29 -2.28
C ARG A 1000 -56.30 -0.80 -1.25
N LEU A 1001 -55.32 -0.06 -1.71
CA LEU A 1001 -54.37 0.69 -0.88
C LEU A 1001 -54.74 2.17 -0.99
N TRP A 1002 -54.99 2.83 0.15
CA TRP A 1002 -54.96 4.28 0.23
C TRP A 1002 -53.58 4.72 0.67
N SER A 1003 -53.00 5.66 -0.06
CA SER A 1003 -51.70 6.26 0.25
C SER A 1003 -51.82 7.78 0.39
N VAL A 1004 -51.04 8.34 1.30
CA VAL A 1004 -50.89 9.78 1.51
C VAL A 1004 -49.45 10.16 1.18
N GLN A 1005 -49.27 11.21 0.39
CA GLN A 1005 -47.95 11.71 0.01
C GLN A 1005 -47.85 13.21 0.30
N ILE A 1006 -46.79 13.61 1.00
CA ILE A 1006 -46.37 15.02 1.03
C ILE A 1006 -45.92 15.41 -0.38
N PRO A 1007 -46.45 16.48 -1.01
CA PRO A 1007 -46.23 16.82 -2.42
C PRO A 1007 -44.85 17.42 -2.74
N PHE A 1008 -43.77 16.82 -2.23
CA PHE A 1008 -42.38 17.17 -2.53
C PHE A 1008 -41.61 15.97 -3.10
N PRO A 1009 -40.75 16.16 -4.12
CA PRO A 1009 -39.88 15.10 -4.63
C PRO A 1009 -38.98 14.52 -3.53
N GLY A 1010 -38.78 13.20 -3.56
CA GLY A 1010 -37.91 12.48 -2.61
C GLY A 1010 -38.57 12.04 -1.31
N ILE A 1011 -39.75 12.58 -0.94
CA ILE A 1011 -40.49 12.10 0.23
C ILE A 1011 -41.34 10.87 -0.16
N PRO A 1012 -41.17 9.71 0.52
CA PRO A 1012 -41.89 8.49 0.18
C PRO A 1012 -43.37 8.57 0.59
N PRO A 1013 -44.30 7.96 -0.18
CA PRO A 1013 -45.71 7.93 0.19
C PRO A 1013 -45.95 7.01 1.41
N LEU A 1014 -46.75 7.51 2.36
CA LEU A 1014 -47.26 6.74 3.50
C LEU A 1014 -48.41 5.84 3.06
N ALA A 1015 -48.36 4.54 3.38
CA ALA A 1015 -49.54 3.69 3.34
C ALA A 1015 -50.48 4.09 4.50
N PHE A 1016 -51.71 4.50 4.18
CA PHE A 1016 -52.64 5.08 5.16
C PHE A 1016 -53.72 4.09 5.61
N ALA A 1017 -54.28 3.33 4.67
CA ALA A 1017 -55.24 2.27 4.95
C ALA A 1017 -55.22 1.20 3.84
N VAL A 1018 -55.76 0.02 4.14
CA VAL A 1018 -55.83 -1.13 3.23
C VAL A 1018 -57.19 -1.82 3.37
N LEU A 1019 -57.82 -2.17 2.24
CA LEU A 1019 -59.09 -2.91 2.19
C LEU A 1019 -59.08 -3.98 1.08
N PRO A 1020 -59.39 -5.25 1.36
CA PRO A 1020 -59.62 -6.24 0.31
C PRO A 1020 -60.95 -5.99 -0.40
N ILE A 1021 -60.97 -6.06 -1.74
CA ILE A 1021 -62.14 -5.73 -2.56
C ILE A 1021 -62.39 -6.78 -3.66
N ALA A 1022 -63.62 -6.85 -4.15
CA ALA A 1022 -64.01 -7.75 -5.24
C ALA A 1022 -63.53 -7.24 -6.61
N SER A 1023 -63.49 -8.13 -7.63
CA SER A 1023 -63.18 -7.73 -9.02
C SER A 1023 -64.16 -6.71 -9.59
N LYS A 1024 -65.42 -6.75 -9.13
CA LYS A 1024 -66.48 -5.79 -9.42
C LYS A 1024 -66.92 -5.16 -8.10
N VAL A 1025 -66.91 -3.83 -8.05
CA VAL A 1025 -67.20 -3.01 -6.86
C VAL A 1025 -68.35 -2.06 -7.24
N LYS A 1026 -69.32 -1.83 -6.36
CA LYS A 1026 -70.44 -0.91 -6.66
C LYS A 1026 -69.96 0.55 -6.61
N GLY A 1027 -70.67 1.46 -7.28
CA GLY A 1027 -70.33 2.90 -7.24
C GLY A 1027 -70.28 3.49 -5.82
N SER A 1028 -71.15 3.01 -4.92
CA SER A 1028 -71.16 3.36 -3.48
C SER A 1028 -70.03 2.74 -2.65
N GLU A 1029 -69.19 1.92 -3.26
CA GLU A 1029 -68.03 1.23 -2.68
C GLU A 1029 -66.71 1.74 -3.36
N LEU A 1030 -66.81 2.81 -4.15
CA LEU A 1030 -65.68 3.52 -4.80
C LEU A 1030 -65.32 4.86 -4.13
N VAL A 1031 -66.09 5.28 -3.12
CA VAL A 1031 -65.91 6.51 -2.32
C VAL A 1031 -65.44 6.12 -0.93
#